data_AF-A0A3B0RUQ2-F1
#
_entry.id   AF-A0A3B0RUQ2-F1
#
_cell.length_a   1.000
_cell.length_b   1.000
_cell.length_c   1.000
_cell.angle_alpha   90.00
_cell.angle_beta   90.00
_cell.angle_gamma   90.00
#
_symmetry.space_group_name_H-M   'P 1'
#
loop_
_entity.id
_entity.type
_entity.pdbx_description
1 polymer ?
#
loop_
_entity_poly.entity_id
_entity_poly.type
_entity_poly.pdbx_seq_one_letter_code
_entity_poly.pdbx_strand_id
1 'polypeptide(L)'
;TLRIFVDTADLDKCPHAMDSLKKSFAWDERVYGLEYDLDIFNIVAVSHFNMGAMENKSLNIFNTKCILASPEAATDADFAAVEAVVAHEYFHNWTGNRVTCRDWFQLSLKEGLTVFRDQEFSADMGSRAVKRIEDVRILRQHQFAEDSGPMAHAVRPDSYMEINNFYTVTVYEKGAEVIRMIHNLLGRENYRKGMDLYFSRHDGQAVTCDDFVAAMADASGIDLSQFSLWYSQAGTPEVTVSQAFDRDAKSFSLTFSQMIPDTPGQTDKKPLHIPVAIGLLGPDGRDIPLHSDDENISCDSGMLNLTVASQTFTFNQVDDQPVPSILRGFSAPVKIKSDLSHEDRLFLFAHDSDYFNRWEAGQEVATRVIMAIVEDMAADREYHLDGGFNGAIGRILGEPDLDRAFIAEALNLPSEAILGQHSRPIDVDGIHRSRIFTRHALAEAHRDRFRKIYDACRTTAPYAFTPDAVADRRLKNICLSYLMTLEEREFLDLCLEQYRTADNMTDEFSALSCLANSNFPERKQAIADFYDKWCHDDLVLDKWFALQAAVARPETQDHVRELILHKDFDLASPNRVRSVVGPFCSLNLICFHEKSGRGYEFLGDMIERLDPVNPQIASRLVQPLARWKYYDRKRQQLMKMALQKTINLPGLSENTYEIVSKSLK
;
A
#
# COMPACT_ATOMS: atom_id res chain seq x y z
N THR A 1 -18.93 -28.87 2.64
CA THR A 1 -18.43 -28.83 4.04
C THR A 1 -17.19 -27.97 4.13
N LEU A 2 -17.08 -27.07 5.12
CA LEU A 2 -15.93 -26.19 5.32
C LEU A 2 -15.12 -26.65 6.55
N ARG A 3 -13.79 -26.68 6.46
CA ARG A 3 -12.90 -27.13 7.55
C ARG A 3 -11.66 -26.25 7.63
N ILE A 4 -11.29 -25.86 8.85
CA ILE A 4 -10.02 -25.21 9.17
C ILE A 4 -9.27 -26.14 10.13
N PHE A 5 -8.04 -26.49 9.79
CA PHE A 5 -7.13 -27.31 10.58
C PHE A 5 -6.05 -26.41 11.18
N VAL A 6 -5.97 -26.42 12.50
CA VAL A 6 -5.00 -25.67 13.31
C VAL A 6 -4.52 -26.53 14.47
N ASP A 7 -3.45 -26.11 15.13
CA ASP A 7 -3.07 -26.67 16.42
C ASP A 7 -4.18 -26.43 17.45
N THR A 8 -4.32 -27.37 18.40
CA THR A 8 -5.45 -27.36 19.36
C THR A 8 -5.50 -26.07 20.19
N ALA A 9 -4.35 -25.44 20.43
CA ALA A 9 -4.23 -24.20 21.19
C ALA A 9 -4.79 -22.97 20.46
N ASP A 10 -5.02 -23.04 19.14
CA ASP A 10 -5.41 -21.90 18.31
C ASP A 10 -6.87 -21.98 17.79
N LEU A 11 -7.65 -22.96 18.26
CA LEU A 11 -9.02 -23.20 17.81
C LEU A 11 -9.94 -21.98 18.03
N ASP A 12 -9.74 -21.25 19.11
CA ASP A 12 -10.51 -20.04 19.47
C ASP A 12 -10.22 -18.83 18.57
N LYS A 13 -9.09 -18.84 17.84
CA LYS A 13 -8.68 -17.78 16.90
C LYS A 13 -9.16 -17.99 15.46
N CYS A 14 -9.85 -19.10 15.18
CA CYS A 14 -10.35 -19.44 13.84
C CYS A 14 -11.72 -18.87 13.39
N PRO A 15 -12.63 -18.41 14.27
CA PRO A 15 -13.98 -18.00 13.85
C PRO A 15 -14.00 -16.95 12.73
N HIS A 16 -13.15 -15.93 12.82
CA HIS A 16 -13.09 -14.86 11.82
C HIS A 16 -12.68 -15.37 10.44
N ALA A 17 -11.68 -16.25 10.34
CA ALA A 17 -11.29 -16.87 9.08
C ALA A 17 -12.41 -17.74 8.49
N MET A 18 -13.14 -18.49 9.31
CA MET A 18 -14.28 -19.30 8.87
C MET A 18 -15.42 -18.43 8.33
N ASP A 19 -15.71 -17.31 8.99
CA ASP A 19 -16.75 -16.38 8.54
C ASP A 19 -16.32 -15.61 7.29
N SER A 20 -15.05 -15.24 7.20
CA SER A 20 -14.44 -14.67 5.99
C SER A 20 -14.62 -15.61 4.80
N LEU A 21 -14.30 -16.90 4.97
CA LEU A 21 -14.48 -17.92 3.94
C LEU A 21 -15.93 -17.99 3.46
N LYS A 22 -16.91 -18.02 4.37
CA LYS A 22 -18.34 -18.04 3.99
C LYS A 22 -18.75 -16.79 3.22
N LYS A 23 -18.25 -15.60 3.64
CA LYS A 23 -18.49 -14.34 2.92
C LYS A 23 -17.90 -14.38 1.52
N SER A 24 -16.70 -14.95 1.35
CA SER A 24 -16.06 -15.09 0.04
C SER A 24 -16.88 -15.96 -0.91
N PHE A 25 -17.40 -17.10 -0.44
CA PHE A 25 -18.35 -17.93 -1.20
C PHE A 25 -19.56 -17.12 -1.66
N ALA A 26 -20.28 -16.51 -0.70
CA ALA A 26 -21.50 -15.76 -0.99
C ALA A 26 -21.27 -14.55 -1.91
N TRP A 27 -20.11 -13.89 -1.77
CA TRP A 27 -19.77 -12.75 -2.61
C TRP A 27 -19.44 -13.17 -4.04
N ASP A 28 -18.68 -14.24 -4.26
CA ASP A 28 -18.32 -14.70 -5.61
C ASP A 28 -19.54 -15.24 -6.37
N GLU A 29 -20.47 -15.90 -5.67
CA GLU A 29 -21.78 -16.26 -6.20
C GLU A 29 -22.60 -15.03 -6.60
N ARG A 30 -22.69 -14.03 -5.72
CA ARG A 30 -23.51 -12.83 -5.96
C ARG A 30 -22.94 -11.92 -7.04
N VAL A 31 -21.63 -11.68 -7.03
CA VAL A 31 -20.97 -10.71 -7.91
C VAL A 31 -20.53 -11.35 -9.21
N TYR A 32 -20.06 -12.59 -9.16
CA TYR A 32 -19.54 -13.30 -10.31
C TYR A 32 -20.32 -14.56 -10.71
N GLY A 33 -21.39 -14.98 -10.02
CA GLY A 33 -22.10 -16.22 -10.35
C GLY A 33 -21.22 -17.47 -10.27
N LEU A 34 -20.16 -17.43 -9.46
CA LEU A 34 -19.16 -18.49 -9.37
C LEU A 34 -19.37 -19.31 -8.10
N GLU A 35 -19.99 -20.47 -8.25
CA GLU A 35 -20.14 -21.46 -7.17
C GLU A 35 -18.85 -22.28 -6.98
N TYR A 36 -18.65 -22.75 -5.76
CA TYR A 36 -17.60 -23.73 -5.49
C TYR A 36 -17.93 -25.09 -6.12
N ASP A 37 -16.92 -25.80 -6.61
CA ASP A 37 -17.08 -26.94 -7.52
C ASP A 37 -16.75 -28.30 -6.91
N LEU A 38 -16.57 -28.38 -5.58
CA LEU A 38 -16.28 -29.61 -4.84
C LEU A 38 -17.11 -29.72 -3.55
N ASP A 39 -17.16 -30.92 -2.98
CA ASP A 39 -17.96 -31.20 -1.78
C ASP A 39 -17.35 -30.64 -0.47
N ILE A 40 -16.03 -30.43 -0.45
CA ILE A 40 -15.26 -30.10 0.75
C ILE A 40 -14.24 -29.01 0.43
N PHE A 41 -14.15 -28.00 1.30
CA PHE A 41 -13.10 -26.98 1.29
C PHE A 41 -12.31 -27.07 2.60
N ASN A 42 -11.00 -27.32 2.52
CA ASN A 42 -10.12 -27.38 3.67
C ASN A 42 -9.10 -26.24 3.64
N ILE A 43 -8.83 -25.69 4.81
CA ILE A 43 -7.71 -24.79 5.09
C ILE A 43 -6.82 -25.44 6.15
N VAL A 44 -5.51 -25.44 5.95
CA VAL A 44 -4.53 -25.84 6.97
C VAL A 44 -3.66 -24.64 7.30
N ALA A 45 -3.63 -24.20 8.57
CA ALA A 45 -2.74 -23.14 9.01
C ALA A 45 -1.41 -23.72 9.52
N VAL A 46 -0.29 -23.16 9.08
CA VAL A 46 1.07 -23.58 9.46
C VAL A 46 1.92 -22.37 9.85
N SER A 47 2.74 -22.51 10.89
CA SER A 47 3.57 -21.42 11.42
C SER A 47 4.82 -21.14 10.58
N HIS A 48 5.31 -22.12 9.83
CA HIS A 48 6.51 -22.04 9.01
C HIS A 48 6.14 -21.97 7.52
N PHE A 49 5.84 -20.76 7.05
CA PHE A 49 5.44 -20.55 5.66
C PHE A 49 6.06 -19.28 5.08
N ASN A 50 6.72 -19.42 3.92
CA ASN A 50 7.37 -18.28 3.27
C ASN A 50 6.36 -17.32 2.65
N MET A 51 5.24 -17.80 2.12
CA MET A 51 4.21 -16.96 1.50
C MET A 51 3.13 -16.57 2.53
N GLY A 52 2.10 -15.86 2.07
CA GLY A 52 0.90 -15.60 2.88
C GLY A 52 0.04 -16.85 2.96
N ALA A 53 -0.38 -17.36 1.81
CA ALA A 53 -1.12 -18.61 1.67
C ALA A 53 -0.88 -19.23 0.28
N MET A 54 -1.58 -20.33 -0.02
CA MET A 54 -1.47 -21.08 -1.27
C MET A 54 -2.79 -21.80 -1.58
N GLU A 55 -3.25 -21.66 -2.82
CA GLU A 55 -4.58 -22.00 -3.32
C GLU A 55 -4.77 -23.48 -3.72
N ASN A 56 -4.03 -24.42 -3.11
CA ASN A 56 -4.09 -25.82 -3.55
C ASN A 56 -5.55 -26.34 -3.53
N LYS A 57 -6.04 -26.83 -4.67
CA LYS A 57 -7.45 -27.18 -4.87
C LYS A 57 -8.01 -28.04 -3.72
N SER A 58 -9.00 -27.51 -2.99
CA SER A 58 -9.67 -28.13 -1.82
C SER A 58 -8.83 -28.24 -0.53
N LEU A 59 -7.54 -27.88 -0.56
CA LEU A 59 -6.62 -27.97 0.59
C LEU A 59 -5.67 -26.77 0.62
N ASN A 60 -6.22 -25.58 0.83
CA ASN A 60 -5.42 -24.38 0.89
C ASN A 60 -4.50 -24.43 2.12
N ILE A 61 -3.25 -23.97 1.98
CA ILE A 61 -2.27 -23.94 3.07
C ILE A 61 -1.96 -22.47 3.37
N PHE A 62 -2.15 -22.06 4.61
CA PHE A 62 -2.00 -20.67 5.05
C PHE A 62 -0.89 -20.54 6.07
N ASN A 63 -0.16 -19.42 6.03
CA ASN A 63 0.59 -18.96 7.19
C ASN A 63 -0.41 -18.67 8.33
N THR A 64 -0.10 -19.04 9.56
CA THR A 64 -0.97 -18.77 10.73
C THR A 64 -1.35 -17.29 10.87
N LYS A 65 -0.46 -16.37 10.48
CA LYS A 65 -0.74 -14.93 10.43
C LYS A 65 -1.96 -14.56 9.58
N CYS A 66 -2.30 -15.38 8.58
CA CYS A 66 -3.41 -15.14 7.65
C CYS A 66 -4.69 -15.92 8.03
N ILE A 67 -4.73 -16.58 9.20
CA ILE A 67 -5.92 -17.31 9.69
C ILE A 67 -6.27 -16.97 11.13
N LEU A 68 -5.27 -16.88 12.02
CA LEU A 68 -5.51 -16.73 13.46
C LEU A 68 -5.80 -15.27 13.81
N ALA A 69 -7.04 -15.00 14.24
CA ALA A 69 -7.45 -13.69 14.73
C ALA A 69 -8.45 -13.80 15.88
N SER A 70 -8.07 -13.23 17.03
CA SER A 70 -8.99 -12.94 18.14
C SER A 70 -8.85 -11.46 18.54
N PRO A 71 -9.88 -10.84 19.16
CA PRO A 71 -9.82 -9.44 19.58
C PRO A 71 -8.59 -9.12 20.44
N GLU A 72 -8.17 -10.05 21.29
CA GLU A 72 -7.08 -9.86 22.24
C GLU A 72 -5.70 -9.97 21.59
N ALA A 73 -5.55 -10.69 20.47
CA ALA A 73 -4.27 -11.00 19.84
C ALA A 73 -4.07 -10.36 18.45
N ALA A 74 -5.15 -9.97 17.78
CA ALA A 74 -5.14 -9.45 16.42
C ALA A 74 -5.70 -8.02 16.34
N THR A 75 -4.99 -7.15 15.61
CA THR A 75 -5.44 -5.78 15.32
C THR A 75 -6.47 -5.77 14.19
N ASP A 76 -7.18 -4.66 14.02
CA ASP A 76 -8.12 -4.47 12.90
C ASP A 76 -7.45 -4.69 11.55
N ALA A 77 -6.17 -4.33 11.42
CA ALA A 77 -5.40 -4.58 10.20
C ALA A 77 -5.14 -6.09 9.99
N ASP A 78 -4.96 -6.87 11.06
CA ASP A 78 -4.83 -8.33 10.95
C ASP A 78 -6.18 -8.97 10.60
N PHE A 79 -7.29 -8.53 11.20
CA PHE A 79 -8.64 -8.98 10.84
C PHE A 79 -8.93 -8.71 9.36
N ALA A 80 -8.61 -7.51 8.86
CA ALA A 80 -8.75 -7.17 7.44
C ALA A 80 -7.84 -8.03 6.55
N ALA A 81 -6.59 -8.27 6.97
CA ALA A 81 -5.65 -9.11 6.21
C ALA A 81 -6.11 -10.57 6.15
N VAL A 82 -6.65 -11.14 7.24
CA VAL A 82 -7.25 -12.48 7.25
C VAL A 82 -8.44 -12.53 6.29
N GLU A 83 -9.34 -11.54 6.35
CA GLU A 83 -10.52 -11.50 5.48
C GLU A 83 -10.12 -11.41 4.00
N ALA A 84 -9.16 -10.55 3.66
CA ALA A 84 -8.67 -10.38 2.29
C ALA A 84 -7.93 -11.63 1.76
N VAL A 85 -7.00 -12.20 2.53
CA VAL A 85 -6.20 -13.36 2.07
C VAL A 85 -7.09 -14.62 1.99
N VAL A 86 -8.00 -14.85 2.93
CA VAL A 86 -8.95 -15.98 2.83
C VAL A 86 -9.79 -15.87 1.56
N ALA A 87 -10.25 -14.65 1.22
CA ALA A 87 -11.00 -14.41 0.01
C ALA A 87 -10.15 -14.61 -1.25
N HIS A 88 -8.93 -14.07 -1.28
CA HIS A 88 -7.97 -14.24 -2.37
C HIS A 88 -7.79 -15.72 -2.73
N GLU A 89 -7.46 -16.55 -1.75
CA GLU A 89 -7.20 -17.97 -1.98
C GLU A 89 -8.48 -18.76 -2.35
N TYR A 90 -9.65 -18.30 -1.90
CA TYR A 90 -10.93 -18.86 -2.37
C TYR A 90 -11.19 -18.48 -3.83
N PHE A 91 -10.97 -17.22 -4.21
CA PHE A 91 -11.23 -16.72 -5.56
C PHE A 91 -10.36 -17.39 -6.62
N HIS A 92 -9.14 -17.78 -6.26
CA HIS A 92 -8.28 -18.62 -7.10
C HIS A 92 -8.92 -19.95 -7.52
N ASN A 93 -9.96 -20.43 -6.81
CA ASN A 93 -10.71 -21.62 -7.23
C ASN A 93 -11.15 -21.54 -8.70
N TRP A 94 -11.51 -20.34 -9.16
CA TRP A 94 -11.83 -20.05 -10.55
C TRP A 94 -10.67 -19.39 -11.30
N THR A 95 -10.10 -18.32 -10.74
CA THR A 95 -9.06 -17.51 -11.37
C THR A 95 -7.65 -17.97 -10.98
N GLY A 96 -7.30 -19.20 -11.35
CA GLY A 96 -5.99 -19.80 -11.07
C GLY A 96 -6.01 -21.33 -11.09
N ASN A 97 -7.12 -21.93 -10.63
CA ASN A 97 -7.30 -23.37 -10.55
C ASN A 97 -8.13 -23.92 -11.73
N ARG A 98 -9.40 -23.50 -11.89
CA ARG A 98 -10.26 -23.95 -13.01
C ARG A 98 -9.75 -23.47 -14.35
N VAL A 99 -9.27 -22.22 -14.40
CA VAL A 99 -8.47 -21.70 -15.51
C VAL A 99 -7.10 -21.35 -14.95
N THR A 100 -6.06 -22.03 -15.43
CA THR A 100 -4.70 -21.90 -14.89
C THR A 100 -3.72 -21.28 -15.89
N CYS A 101 -2.48 -21.04 -15.48
CA CYS A 101 -1.44 -20.44 -16.30
C CYS A 101 -0.82 -21.48 -17.25
N ARG A 102 -0.74 -21.19 -18.55
CA ARG A 102 -0.03 -22.02 -19.54
C ARG A 102 1.45 -22.20 -19.20
N ASP A 103 2.07 -21.13 -18.72
CA ASP A 103 3.45 -21.04 -18.28
C ASP A 103 3.58 -19.94 -17.21
N TRP A 104 4.69 -19.91 -16.48
CA TRP A 104 4.88 -18.99 -15.36
C TRP A 104 5.04 -17.53 -15.75
N PHE A 105 5.31 -17.21 -17.03
CA PHE A 105 5.28 -15.82 -17.48
C PHE A 105 3.86 -15.25 -17.40
N GLN A 106 2.84 -16.11 -17.48
CA GLN A 106 1.43 -15.74 -17.34
C GLN A 106 1.00 -15.56 -15.87
N LEU A 107 1.92 -15.47 -14.89
CA LEU A 107 1.55 -15.43 -13.47
C LEU A 107 0.52 -14.33 -13.16
N SER A 108 0.66 -13.13 -13.75
CA SER A 108 -0.29 -12.03 -13.56
C SER A 108 -1.71 -12.31 -14.09
N LEU A 109 -1.90 -13.32 -14.96
CA LEU A 109 -3.24 -13.79 -15.36
C LEU A 109 -4.06 -14.20 -14.13
N LYS A 110 -3.46 -15.01 -13.25
CA LYS A 110 -4.14 -15.46 -12.03
C LYS A 110 -3.97 -14.45 -10.91
N GLU A 111 -2.77 -13.91 -10.72
CA GLU A 111 -2.48 -13.03 -9.58
C GLU A 111 -3.12 -11.66 -9.73
N GLY A 112 -2.91 -10.97 -10.85
CA GLY A 112 -3.50 -9.65 -11.06
C GLY A 112 -5.03 -9.70 -11.02
N LEU A 113 -5.63 -10.72 -11.63
CA LEU A 113 -7.08 -10.92 -11.62
C LEU A 113 -7.63 -11.27 -10.23
N THR A 114 -6.92 -12.10 -9.47
CA THR A 114 -7.37 -12.51 -8.13
C THR A 114 -7.15 -11.41 -7.10
N VAL A 115 -6.05 -10.67 -7.18
CA VAL A 115 -5.86 -9.45 -6.39
C VAL A 115 -6.96 -8.44 -6.68
N PHE A 116 -7.29 -8.18 -7.95
CA PHE A 116 -8.43 -7.32 -8.28
C PHE A 116 -9.74 -7.80 -7.63
N ARG A 117 -10.00 -9.12 -7.64
CA ARG A 117 -11.19 -9.72 -7.00
C ARG A 117 -11.18 -9.54 -5.48
N ASP A 118 -10.05 -9.73 -4.79
CA ASP A 118 -9.95 -9.50 -3.35
C ASP A 118 -10.06 -8.02 -2.95
N GLN A 119 -9.55 -7.12 -3.80
CA GLN A 119 -9.66 -5.68 -3.59
C GLN A 119 -11.13 -5.25 -3.67
N GLU A 120 -11.87 -5.75 -4.68
CA GLU A 120 -13.30 -5.49 -4.83
C GLU A 120 -14.13 -6.12 -3.70
N PHE A 121 -13.79 -7.34 -3.27
CA PHE A 121 -14.42 -7.97 -2.11
C PHE A 121 -14.23 -7.14 -0.84
N SER A 122 -12.99 -6.76 -0.54
CA SER A 122 -12.66 -5.98 0.65
C SER A 122 -13.32 -4.59 0.62
N ALA A 123 -13.40 -3.97 -0.56
CA ALA A 123 -14.10 -2.70 -0.76
C ALA A 123 -15.61 -2.82 -0.51
N ASP A 124 -16.23 -3.96 -0.85
CA ASP A 124 -17.65 -4.22 -0.60
C ASP A 124 -17.95 -4.63 0.86
N MET A 125 -16.97 -5.24 1.56
CA MET A 125 -17.11 -5.58 2.99
C MET A 125 -16.86 -4.38 3.91
N GLY A 126 -15.99 -3.45 3.48
CA GLY A 126 -15.54 -2.30 4.26
C GLY A 126 -15.82 -0.96 3.60
N SER A 127 -14.82 -0.08 3.62
CA SER A 127 -14.86 1.24 2.97
C SER A 127 -14.09 1.19 1.66
N ARG A 128 -14.80 1.35 0.55
CA ARG A 128 -14.22 1.38 -0.81
C ARG A 128 -13.17 2.47 -0.97
N ALA A 129 -13.40 3.66 -0.41
CA ALA A 129 -12.45 4.77 -0.48
C ALA A 129 -11.16 4.46 0.29
N VAL A 130 -11.28 3.93 1.51
CA VAL A 130 -10.12 3.57 2.33
C VAL A 130 -9.32 2.43 1.71
N LYS A 131 -10.01 1.38 1.24
CA LYS A 131 -9.35 0.27 0.54
C LYS A 131 -8.57 0.78 -0.67
N ARG A 132 -9.15 1.70 -1.45
CA ARG A 132 -8.47 2.28 -2.59
C ARG A 132 -7.22 3.07 -2.20
N ILE A 133 -7.31 3.89 -1.14
CA ILE A 133 -6.18 4.64 -0.59
C ILE A 133 -5.05 3.69 -0.15
N GLU A 134 -5.39 2.60 0.53
CA GLU A 134 -4.43 1.59 1.01
C GLU A 134 -3.71 0.91 -0.17
N ASP A 135 -4.44 0.49 -1.21
CA ASP A 135 -3.87 -0.17 -2.38
C ASP A 135 -2.92 0.75 -3.17
N VAL A 136 -3.33 2.00 -3.38
CA VAL A 136 -2.49 2.97 -4.10
C VAL A 136 -1.25 3.33 -3.29
N ARG A 137 -1.33 3.37 -1.95
CA ARG A 137 -0.17 3.57 -1.09
C ARG A 137 0.86 2.45 -1.28
N ILE A 138 0.42 1.19 -1.34
CA ILE A 138 1.31 0.04 -1.61
C ILE A 138 2.00 0.20 -2.97
N LEU A 139 1.24 0.52 -4.03
CA LEU A 139 1.78 0.73 -5.37
C LEU A 139 2.86 1.81 -5.40
N ARG A 140 2.59 2.99 -4.83
CA ARG A 140 3.53 4.12 -4.88
C ARG A 140 4.76 3.91 -4.00
N GLN A 141 4.59 3.25 -2.85
CA GLN A 141 5.70 3.02 -1.93
C GLN A 141 6.63 1.90 -2.42
N HIS A 142 6.07 0.84 -3.00
CA HIS A 142 6.81 -0.37 -3.34
C HIS A 142 6.89 -0.62 -4.85
N GLN A 143 5.75 -0.65 -5.55
CA GLN A 143 5.69 -1.01 -6.96
C GLN A 143 6.40 0.01 -7.85
N PHE A 144 6.18 1.31 -7.67
CA PHE A 144 6.85 2.36 -8.46
C PHE A 144 8.37 2.37 -8.25
N ALA A 145 8.83 1.99 -7.05
CA ALA A 145 10.25 1.84 -6.76
C ALA A 145 10.83 0.60 -7.47
N GLU A 146 10.08 -0.50 -7.54
CA GLU A 146 10.46 -1.70 -8.29
C GLU A 146 10.51 -1.44 -9.81
N ASP A 147 9.49 -0.78 -10.36
CA ASP A 147 9.36 -0.45 -11.80
C ASP A 147 10.42 0.54 -12.31
N SER A 148 11.04 1.30 -11.40
CA SER A 148 12.16 2.21 -11.72
C SER A 148 13.53 1.66 -11.32
N GLY A 149 13.55 0.46 -10.73
CA GLY A 149 14.75 -0.18 -10.21
C GLY A 149 15.41 -1.17 -11.19
N PRO A 150 16.52 -1.79 -10.78
CA PRO A 150 17.23 -2.81 -11.58
C PRO A 150 16.42 -4.09 -11.83
N MET A 151 15.35 -4.29 -11.04
CA MET A 151 14.44 -5.43 -11.13
C MET A 151 13.19 -5.14 -11.97
N ALA A 152 13.08 -3.96 -12.60
CA ALA A 152 11.90 -3.59 -13.38
C ALA A 152 11.58 -4.64 -14.45
N HIS A 153 10.32 -5.05 -14.51
CA HIS A 153 9.78 -6.00 -15.48
C HIS A 153 8.31 -5.66 -15.77
N ALA A 154 7.78 -6.09 -16.91
CA ALA A 154 6.34 -5.94 -17.18
C ALA A 154 5.52 -6.89 -16.29
N VAL A 155 4.20 -6.69 -16.22
CA VAL A 155 3.32 -7.61 -15.45
C VAL A 155 3.33 -9.03 -16.02
N ARG A 156 3.64 -9.18 -17.32
CA ARG A 156 4.07 -10.46 -17.94
C ARG A 156 5.57 -10.37 -18.25
N PRO A 157 6.46 -10.95 -17.42
CA PRO A 157 7.90 -10.86 -17.62
C PRO A 157 8.37 -11.51 -18.93
N ASP A 158 9.46 -11.00 -19.51
CA ASP A 158 10.08 -11.59 -20.71
C ASP A 158 11.11 -12.69 -20.37
N SER A 159 11.68 -12.65 -19.15
CA SER A 159 12.68 -13.62 -18.67
C SER A 159 12.80 -13.58 -17.14
N TYR A 160 13.24 -14.70 -16.56
CA TYR A 160 13.59 -14.82 -15.13
C TYR A 160 14.74 -15.80 -14.95
N MET A 161 15.54 -15.65 -13.87
CA MET A 161 16.44 -16.72 -13.42
C MET A 161 15.74 -17.63 -12.42
N GLU A 162 15.13 -17.04 -11.39
CA GLU A 162 14.27 -17.75 -10.44
C GLU A 162 12.84 -17.21 -10.45
N ILE A 163 11.84 -18.08 -10.66
CA ILE A 163 10.43 -17.70 -10.66
C ILE A 163 9.95 -17.19 -9.29
N ASN A 164 10.49 -17.69 -8.17
CA ASN A 164 10.10 -17.19 -6.83
C ASN A 164 10.45 -15.70 -6.62
N ASN A 165 11.39 -15.15 -7.39
CA ASN A 165 11.71 -13.72 -7.38
C ASN A 165 10.68 -12.87 -8.15
N PHE A 166 9.74 -13.47 -8.88
CA PHE A 166 8.70 -12.78 -9.67
C PHE A 166 7.31 -12.82 -9.03
N TYR A 167 7.21 -13.31 -7.79
CA TYR A 167 6.08 -13.05 -6.90
C TYR A 167 6.21 -11.64 -6.33
N THR A 168 6.05 -10.64 -7.21
CA THR A 168 6.38 -9.23 -6.96
C THR A 168 5.15 -8.35 -6.89
N VAL A 169 5.33 -7.17 -6.33
CA VAL A 169 4.29 -6.13 -6.29
C VAL A 169 3.86 -5.73 -7.71
N THR A 170 4.76 -5.83 -8.69
CA THR A 170 4.41 -5.61 -10.10
C THR A 170 3.47 -6.68 -10.67
N VAL A 171 3.71 -7.98 -10.44
CA VAL A 171 2.84 -9.04 -10.96
C VAL A 171 1.46 -9.04 -10.29
N TYR A 172 1.42 -8.76 -8.98
CA TYR A 172 0.23 -8.75 -8.14
C TYR A 172 -0.53 -7.42 -8.25
N GLU A 173 0.00 -6.35 -7.66
CA GLU A 173 -0.71 -5.09 -7.49
C GLU A 173 -0.83 -4.31 -8.80
N LYS A 174 0.27 -4.13 -9.57
CA LYS A 174 0.16 -3.50 -10.90
C LYS A 174 -0.63 -4.38 -11.87
N GLY A 175 -0.55 -5.70 -11.72
CA GLY A 175 -1.44 -6.63 -12.41
C GLY A 175 -2.92 -6.31 -12.14
N ALA A 176 -3.30 -6.14 -10.88
CA ALA A 176 -4.66 -5.76 -10.48
C ALA A 176 -5.08 -4.40 -11.04
N GLU A 177 -4.17 -3.43 -11.11
CA GLU A 177 -4.43 -2.13 -11.76
C GLU A 177 -4.69 -2.27 -13.26
N VAL A 178 -3.99 -3.19 -13.95
CA VAL A 178 -4.26 -3.49 -15.36
C VAL A 178 -5.67 -4.08 -15.52
N ILE A 179 -6.08 -4.99 -14.65
CA ILE A 179 -7.44 -5.53 -14.64
C ILE A 179 -8.48 -4.44 -14.33
N ARG A 180 -8.20 -3.56 -13.36
CA ARG A 180 -9.04 -2.43 -12.99
C ARG A 180 -9.21 -1.45 -14.14
N MET A 181 -8.15 -1.20 -14.92
CA MET A 181 -8.24 -0.39 -16.13
C MET A 181 -9.16 -1.03 -17.18
N ILE A 182 -9.08 -2.35 -17.41
CA ILE A 182 -10.02 -3.07 -18.28
C ILE A 182 -11.45 -2.91 -17.74
N HIS A 183 -11.67 -3.13 -16.45
CA HIS A 183 -12.98 -2.95 -15.81
C HIS A 183 -13.53 -1.53 -16.02
N ASN A 184 -12.69 -0.50 -15.88
CA ASN A 184 -13.07 0.90 -16.05
C ASN A 184 -13.39 1.25 -17.51
N LEU A 185 -12.62 0.71 -18.46
CA LEU A 185 -12.84 0.92 -19.91
C LEU A 185 -14.12 0.23 -20.39
N LEU A 186 -14.40 -0.98 -19.92
CA LEU A 186 -15.57 -1.76 -20.33
C LEU A 186 -16.85 -1.34 -19.60
N GLY A 187 -16.71 -0.83 -18.38
CA GLY A 187 -17.79 -0.71 -17.43
C GLY A 187 -18.22 -2.07 -16.86
N ARG A 188 -18.94 -2.02 -15.74
CA ARG A 188 -19.29 -3.21 -14.94
C ARG A 188 -20.01 -4.30 -15.74
N GLU A 189 -20.96 -3.93 -16.60
CA GLU A 189 -21.76 -4.89 -17.35
C GLU A 189 -20.93 -5.65 -18.39
N ASN A 190 -20.13 -4.96 -19.19
CA ASN A 190 -19.33 -5.61 -20.22
C ASN A 190 -18.14 -6.36 -19.63
N TYR A 191 -17.54 -5.86 -18.54
CA TYR A 191 -16.53 -6.62 -17.79
C TYR A 191 -17.10 -7.95 -17.29
N ARG A 192 -18.31 -7.94 -16.74
CA ARG A 192 -19.01 -9.16 -16.30
C ARG A 192 -19.21 -10.15 -17.45
N LYS A 193 -19.71 -9.69 -18.60
CA LYS A 193 -19.84 -10.51 -19.83
C LYS A 193 -18.50 -11.07 -20.29
N GLY A 194 -17.43 -10.30 -20.18
CA GLY A 194 -16.07 -10.74 -20.50
C GLY A 194 -15.58 -11.85 -19.58
N MET A 195 -15.86 -11.76 -18.27
CA MET A 195 -15.58 -12.84 -17.32
C MET A 195 -16.39 -14.12 -17.65
N ASP A 196 -17.68 -13.98 -17.96
CA ASP A 196 -18.53 -15.09 -18.39
C ASP A 196 -17.96 -15.81 -19.63
N LEU A 197 -17.56 -15.02 -20.64
CA LEU A 197 -16.99 -15.55 -21.87
C LEU A 197 -15.61 -16.20 -21.62
N TYR A 198 -14.77 -15.60 -20.78
CA TYR A 198 -13.47 -16.14 -20.40
C TYR A 198 -13.61 -17.54 -19.79
N PHE A 199 -14.48 -17.71 -18.80
CA PHE A 199 -14.71 -19.03 -18.20
C PHE A 199 -15.37 -19.99 -19.19
N SER A 200 -16.37 -19.54 -19.96
CA SER A 200 -17.02 -20.39 -20.96
C SER A 200 -16.06 -20.95 -22.01
N ARG A 201 -14.97 -20.24 -22.33
CA ARG A 201 -13.98 -20.67 -23.33
C ARG A 201 -12.87 -21.54 -22.74
N HIS A 202 -12.44 -21.21 -21.51
CA HIS A 202 -11.14 -21.64 -20.99
C HIS A 202 -11.23 -22.50 -19.73
N ASP A 203 -12.43 -22.81 -19.24
CA ASP A 203 -12.59 -23.73 -18.12
C ASP A 203 -11.92 -25.09 -18.38
N GLY A 204 -11.12 -25.55 -17.41
CA GLY A 204 -10.33 -26.77 -17.48
C GLY A 204 -9.02 -26.66 -18.27
N GLN A 205 -8.58 -25.44 -18.63
CA GLN A 205 -7.42 -25.20 -19.48
C GLN A 205 -6.34 -24.35 -18.79
N ALA A 206 -5.12 -24.46 -19.32
CA ALA A 206 -4.00 -23.58 -19.01
C ALA A 206 -3.83 -22.55 -20.14
N VAL A 207 -4.04 -21.26 -19.85
CA VAL A 207 -4.16 -20.19 -20.85
C VAL A 207 -3.22 -19.02 -20.58
N THR A 208 -3.33 -17.95 -21.39
CA THR A 208 -2.44 -16.79 -21.36
C THR A 208 -3.16 -15.49 -20.99
N CYS A 209 -2.39 -14.44 -20.67
CA CYS A 209 -2.94 -13.10 -20.50
C CYS A 209 -3.68 -12.62 -21.77
N ASP A 210 -3.21 -13.01 -22.96
CA ASP A 210 -3.81 -12.60 -24.23
C ASP A 210 -5.21 -13.23 -24.41
N ASP A 211 -5.41 -14.46 -23.94
CA ASP A 211 -6.72 -15.14 -23.96
C ASP A 211 -7.76 -14.40 -23.09
N PHE A 212 -7.34 -13.90 -21.92
CA PHE A 212 -8.19 -13.08 -21.07
C PHE A 212 -8.57 -11.75 -21.72
N VAL A 213 -7.58 -11.03 -22.29
CA VAL A 213 -7.84 -9.77 -22.99
C VAL A 213 -8.74 -9.99 -24.20
N ALA A 214 -8.56 -11.08 -24.95
CA ALA A 214 -9.41 -11.43 -26.09
C ALA A 214 -10.85 -11.70 -25.67
N ALA A 215 -11.09 -12.41 -24.56
CA ALA A 215 -12.45 -12.61 -24.04
C ALA A 215 -13.12 -11.30 -23.62
N MET A 216 -12.36 -10.37 -23.03
CA MET A 216 -12.85 -9.03 -22.67
C MET A 216 -13.21 -8.20 -23.91
N ALA A 217 -12.35 -8.20 -24.92
CA ALA A 217 -12.58 -7.50 -26.18
C ALA A 217 -13.80 -8.07 -26.93
N ASP A 218 -13.87 -9.40 -27.08
CA ASP A 218 -14.96 -10.08 -27.81
C ASP A 218 -16.33 -9.88 -27.15
N ALA A 219 -16.39 -9.90 -25.82
CA ALA A 219 -17.66 -9.76 -25.09
C ALA A 219 -18.17 -8.31 -25.06
N SER A 220 -17.27 -7.33 -25.12
CA SER A 220 -17.60 -5.90 -25.03
C SER A 220 -17.71 -5.20 -26.39
N GLY A 221 -17.02 -5.73 -27.42
CA GLY A 221 -16.83 -5.05 -28.69
C GLY A 221 -15.82 -3.90 -28.65
N ILE A 222 -15.11 -3.70 -27.53
CA ILE A 222 -14.09 -2.65 -27.36
C ILE A 222 -12.73 -3.18 -27.81
N ASP A 223 -12.03 -2.41 -28.65
CA ASP A 223 -10.67 -2.77 -29.08
C ASP A 223 -9.65 -2.56 -27.96
N LEU A 224 -9.01 -3.66 -27.53
CA LEU A 224 -7.97 -3.68 -26.51
C LEU A 224 -6.57 -3.96 -27.10
N SER A 225 -6.41 -3.84 -28.42
CA SER A 225 -5.14 -4.11 -29.11
C SER A 225 -4.02 -3.22 -28.60
N GLN A 226 -4.24 -1.89 -28.49
CA GLN A 226 -3.25 -0.99 -27.90
C GLN A 226 -3.10 -1.22 -26.40
N PHE A 227 -4.20 -1.50 -25.69
CA PHE A 227 -4.20 -1.76 -24.26
C PHE A 227 -3.25 -2.92 -23.88
N SER A 228 -3.13 -3.93 -24.76
CA SER A 228 -2.25 -5.09 -24.55
C SER A 228 -0.77 -4.73 -24.32
N LEU A 229 -0.32 -3.52 -24.69
CA LEU A 229 1.02 -3.02 -24.38
C LEU A 229 1.30 -2.92 -22.87
N TRP A 230 0.28 -2.82 -22.01
CA TRP A 230 0.43 -2.86 -20.55
C TRP A 230 1.03 -4.19 -20.05
N TYR A 231 0.84 -5.28 -20.79
CA TYR A 231 1.40 -6.59 -20.46
C TYR A 231 2.87 -6.73 -20.85
N SER A 232 3.37 -5.92 -21.80
CA SER A 232 4.72 -6.07 -22.36
C SER A 232 5.68 -4.92 -22.04
N GLN A 233 5.21 -3.76 -21.59
CA GLN A 233 6.07 -2.62 -21.25
C GLN A 233 6.25 -2.47 -19.73
N ALA A 234 7.49 -2.66 -19.25
CA ALA A 234 7.88 -2.34 -17.88
C ALA A 234 7.96 -0.83 -17.64
N GLY A 235 7.98 -0.42 -16.37
CA GLY A 235 8.13 0.97 -15.97
C GLY A 235 6.80 1.67 -15.70
N THR A 236 6.88 2.77 -14.95
CA THR A 236 5.74 3.61 -14.59
C THR A 236 5.60 4.75 -15.60
N PRO A 237 4.47 4.89 -16.31
CA PRO A 237 4.24 6.03 -17.20
C PRO A 237 4.22 7.36 -16.43
N GLU A 238 4.77 8.40 -17.06
CA GLU A 238 4.73 9.77 -16.60
C GLU A 238 3.79 10.56 -17.50
N VAL A 239 2.77 11.17 -16.89
CA VAL A 239 1.72 11.93 -17.57
C VAL A 239 1.80 13.38 -17.09
N THR A 240 2.11 14.29 -18.01
CA THR A 240 2.08 15.73 -17.77
C THR A 240 0.75 16.30 -18.22
N VAL A 241 0.15 17.19 -17.42
CA VAL A 241 -1.15 17.81 -17.72
C VAL A 241 -1.02 19.32 -17.62
N SER A 242 -1.55 20.03 -18.62
CA SER A 242 -1.74 21.48 -18.57
C SER A 242 -3.18 21.84 -18.87
N GLN A 243 -3.62 22.97 -18.32
CA GLN A 243 -5.00 23.44 -18.47
C GLN A 243 -5.10 24.78 -19.22
N ALA A 244 -6.22 24.97 -19.92
CA ALA A 244 -6.57 26.24 -20.55
C ALA A 244 -8.07 26.50 -20.39
N PHE A 245 -8.44 27.70 -19.94
CA PHE A 245 -9.83 28.14 -19.84
C PHE A 245 -10.08 29.30 -20.81
N ASP A 246 -11.06 29.13 -21.68
CA ASP A 246 -11.58 30.18 -22.55
C ASP A 246 -12.95 30.63 -22.04
N ARG A 247 -12.97 31.83 -21.46
CA ARG A 247 -14.18 32.43 -20.88
C ARG A 247 -15.19 32.83 -21.95
N ASP A 248 -14.75 33.28 -23.11
CA ASP A 248 -15.64 33.75 -24.17
C ASP A 248 -16.31 32.57 -24.86
N ALA A 249 -15.56 31.48 -25.06
CA ALA A 249 -16.08 30.22 -25.60
C ALA A 249 -16.78 29.34 -24.55
N LYS A 250 -16.64 29.66 -23.25
CA LYS A 250 -17.10 28.84 -22.12
C LYS A 250 -16.61 27.40 -22.22
N SER A 251 -15.31 27.26 -22.48
CA SER A 251 -14.67 25.96 -22.69
C SER A 251 -13.43 25.81 -21.82
N PHE A 252 -13.24 24.60 -21.31
CA PHE A 252 -12.07 24.23 -20.53
C PHE A 252 -11.36 23.06 -21.21
N SER A 253 -10.06 23.19 -21.46
CA SER A 253 -9.26 22.17 -22.14
C SER A 253 -8.15 21.65 -21.23
N LEU A 254 -7.97 20.34 -21.23
CA LEU A 254 -6.85 19.65 -20.58
C LEU A 254 -5.98 19.01 -21.66
N THR A 255 -4.70 19.38 -21.70
CA THR A 255 -3.71 18.76 -22.59
C THR A 255 -2.84 17.80 -21.79
N PHE A 256 -2.90 16.52 -22.17
CA PHE A 256 -2.13 15.46 -21.57
C PHE A 256 -0.97 15.08 -22.49
N SER A 257 0.21 14.85 -21.91
CA SER A 257 1.34 14.24 -22.60
C SER A 257 1.85 13.05 -21.80
N GLN A 258 2.00 11.90 -22.46
CA GLN A 258 2.48 10.68 -21.83
C GLN A 258 3.86 10.28 -22.37
N MET A 259 4.71 9.78 -21.47
CA MET A 259 5.94 9.08 -21.81
C MET A 259 6.22 7.98 -20.79
N ILE A 260 7.06 7.02 -21.16
CA ILE A 260 7.50 5.96 -20.26
C ILE A 260 9.03 5.97 -20.29
N PRO A 261 9.71 6.17 -19.15
CA PRO A 261 11.16 6.07 -19.10
C PRO A 261 11.67 4.70 -19.52
N ASP A 262 12.87 4.67 -20.10
CA ASP A 262 13.55 3.41 -20.41
C ASP A 262 13.80 2.60 -19.12
N THR A 263 13.69 1.28 -19.24
CA THR A 263 13.98 0.34 -18.15
C THR A 263 15.07 -0.64 -18.61
N PRO A 264 15.76 -1.35 -17.69
CA PRO A 264 16.75 -2.35 -18.07
C PRO A 264 16.20 -3.33 -19.10
N GLY A 265 16.85 -3.43 -20.27
CA GLY A 265 16.46 -4.35 -21.34
C GLY A 265 15.28 -3.90 -22.21
N GLN A 266 14.64 -2.76 -21.93
CA GLN A 266 13.54 -2.22 -22.76
C GLN A 266 13.71 -0.72 -23.00
N THR A 267 13.99 -0.35 -24.25
CA THR A 267 14.04 1.03 -24.75
C THR A 267 12.86 1.31 -25.71
N ASP A 268 12.74 2.53 -26.21
CA ASP A 268 11.81 2.90 -27.31
C ASP A 268 10.32 2.63 -26.99
N LYS A 269 9.96 2.89 -25.74
CA LYS A 269 8.61 2.68 -25.20
C LYS A 269 7.53 3.38 -26.03
N LYS A 270 6.41 2.70 -26.23
CA LYS A 270 5.25 3.19 -26.99
C LYS A 270 4.20 3.82 -26.07
N PRO A 271 3.44 4.82 -26.55
CA PRO A 271 2.27 5.33 -25.85
C PRO A 271 1.29 4.20 -25.52
N LEU A 272 0.78 4.21 -24.29
CA LEU A 272 -0.20 3.27 -23.80
C LEU A 272 -1.61 3.82 -24.02
N HIS A 273 -2.60 2.95 -23.94
CA HIS A 273 -4.00 3.35 -23.73
C HIS A 273 -4.22 3.53 -22.23
N ILE A 274 -4.24 4.79 -21.78
CA ILE A 274 -4.36 5.18 -20.37
C ILE A 274 -5.78 5.70 -20.12
N PRO A 275 -6.64 4.97 -19.38
CA PRO A 275 -7.92 5.49 -18.92
C PRO A 275 -7.71 6.53 -17.81
N VAL A 276 -8.11 7.78 -18.05
CA VAL A 276 -8.00 8.88 -17.08
C VAL A 276 -9.38 9.32 -16.65
N ALA A 277 -9.79 8.98 -15.42
CA ALA A 277 -11.02 9.47 -14.83
C ALA A 277 -10.84 10.91 -14.33
N ILE A 278 -11.80 11.78 -14.59
CA ILE A 278 -11.75 13.20 -14.21
C ILE A 278 -13.06 13.70 -13.61
N GLY A 279 -12.98 14.84 -12.91
CA GLY A 279 -14.10 15.73 -12.65
C GLY A 279 -13.65 17.18 -12.70
N LEU A 280 -14.59 18.11 -12.86
CA LEU A 280 -14.34 19.55 -12.87
C LEU A 280 -15.11 20.18 -11.72
N LEU A 281 -14.41 20.77 -10.76
CA LEU A 281 -15.06 21.45 -9.64
C LEU A 281 -15.23 22.93 -9.93
N GLY A 282 -16.45 23.44 -9.75
CA GLY A 282 -16.73 24.86 -9.79
C GLY A 282 -16.23 25.59 -8.55
N PRO A 283 -16.28 26.94 -8.53
CA PRO A 283 -15.83 27.75 -7.39
C PRO A 283 -16.56 27.48 -6.07
N ASP A 284 -17.74 26.86 -6.12
CA ASP A 284 -18.53 26.45 -4.95
C ASP A 284 -18.15 25.07 -4.39
N GLY A 285 -17.17 24.40 -5.01
CA GLY A 285 -16.68 23.08 -4.62
C GLY A 285 -17.53 21.92 -5.13
N ARG A 286 -18.50 22.15 -6.01
CA ARG A 286 -19.34 21.09 -6.59
C ARG A 286 -18.86 20.69 -7.97
N ASP A 287 -19.10 19.42 -8.32
CA ASP A 287 -18.85 18.93 -9.69
C ASP A 287 -19.74 19.67 -10.70
N ILE A 288 -19.10 20.12 -11.79
CA ILE A 288 -19.75 20.63 -12.98
C ILE A 288 -20.04 19.43 -13.90
N PRO A 289 -21.28 19.30 -14.43
CA PRO A 289 -21.59 18.30 -15.44
C PRO A 289 -20.66 18.40 -16.66
N LEU A 290 -20.12 17.27 -17.09
CA LEU A 290 -19.20 17.22 -18.22
C LEU A 290 -19.98 17.20 -19.54
N HIS A 291 -19.59 18.07 -20.48
CA HIS A 291 -20.14 18.12 -21.82
C HIS A 291 -19.00 18.20 -22.84
N SER A 292 -18.97 17.30 -23.82
CA SER A 292 -18.00 17.31 -24.92
C SER A 292 -18.55 16.59 -26.15
N ASP A 293 -18.04 16.95 -27.32
CA ASP A 293 -18.29 16.27 -28.60
C ASP A 293 -17.17 15.28 -28.98
N ASP A 294 -16.14 15.13 -28.13
CA ASP A 294 -15.02 14.20 -28.35
C ASP A 294 -15.40 12.77 -27.95
N GLU A 295 -15.36 11.85 -28.91
CA GLU A 295 -15.65 10.42 -28.71
C GLU A 295 -14.68 9.72 -27.74
N ASN A 296 -13.52 10.32 -27.45
CA ASN A 296 -12.58 9.83 -26.46
C ASN A 296 -12.98 10.20 -25.02
N ILE A 297 -14.11 10.90 -24.82
CA ILE A 297 -14.62 11.34 -23.53
C ILE A 297 -15.97 10.68 -23.25
N SER A 298 -16.01 9.79 -22.26
CA SER A 298 -17.27 9.34 -21.67
C SER A 298 -17.70 10.35 -20.62
N CYS A 299 -18.56 11.31 -21.01
CA CYS A 299 -18.99 12.41 -20.13
C CYS A 299 -19.73 11.92 -18.87
N ASP A 300 -20.54 10.86 -18.98
CA ASP A 300 -21.32 10.31 -17.85
C ASP A 300 -20.42 9.74 -16.74
N SER A 301 -19.29 9.14 -17.12
CA SER A 301 -18.33 8.54 -16.20
C SER A 301 -17.11 9.41 -15.94
N GLY A 302 -16.96 10.53 -16.67
CA GLY A 302 -15.75 11.35 -16.69
C GLY A 302 -14.50 10.61 -17.17
N MET A 303 -14.63 9.57 -18.00
CA MET A 303 -13.49 8.75 -18.44
C MET A 303 -12.90 9.27 -19.75
N LEU A 304 -11.59 9.54 -19.76
CA LEU A 304 -10.84 9.96 -20.94
C LEU A 304 -9.98 8.81 -21.46
N ASN A 305 -9.96 8.62 -22.80
CA ASN A 305 -9.09 7.67 -23.47
C ASN A 305 -7.83 8.38 -23.99
N LEU A 306 -6.76 8.42 -23.16
CA LEU A 306 -5.45 8.92 -23.57
C LEU A 306 -4.69 7.83 -24.31
N THR A 307 -4.61 7.91 -25.63
CA THR A 307 -4.07 6.84 -26.50
C THR A 307 -2.84 7.26 -27.29
N VAL A 308 -2.60 8.57 -27.43
CA VAL A 308 -1.45 9.11 -28.16
C VAL A 308 -0.49 9.83 -27.22
N ALA A 309 0.71 10.15 -27.72
CA ALA A 309 1.77 10.78 -26.93
C ALA A 309 1.36 12.16 -26.37
N SER A 310 0.54 12.91 -27.09
CA SER A 310 -0.02 14.18 -26.63
C SER A 310 -1.44 14.34 -27.17
N GLN A 311 -2.40 14.61 -26.29
CA GLN A 311 -3.83 14.69 -26.62
C GLN A 311 -4.49 15.79 -25.79
N THR A 312 -5.41 16.54 -26.41
CA THR A 312 -6.18 17.60 -25.74
C THR A 312 -7.65 17.20 -25.70
N PHE A 313 -8.24 17.29 -24.51
CA PHE A 313 -9.66 17.04 -24.27
C PHE A 313 -10.33 18.37 -23.90
N THR A 314 -11.45 18.70 -24.56
CA THR A 314 -12.16 19.98 -24.35
C THR A 314 -13.56 19.73 -23.81
N PHE A 315 -13.89 20.42 -22.74
CA PHE A 315 -15.20 20.44 -22.10
C PHE A 315 -15.89 21.77 -22.42
N ASN A 316 -17.12 21.68 -22.89
CA ASN A 316 -17.98 22.80 -23.25
C ASN A 316 -18.90 23.16 -22.08
N GLN A 317 -19.56 24.32 -22.16
CA GLN A 317 -20.54 24.78 -21.15
C GLN A 317 -19.92 24.97 -19.75
N VAL A 318 -18.68 25.42 -19.71
CA VAL A 318 -17.96 25.73 -18.47
C VAL A 318 -17.95 27.26 -18.28
N ASP A 319 -18.80 27.75 -17.37
CA ASP A 319 -19.02 29.20 -17.17
C ASP A 319 -17.89 29.90 -16.41
N ASP A 320 -17.31 29.23 -15.42
CA ASP A 320 -16.23 29.72 -14.56
C ASP A 320 -15.03 28.79 -14.64
N GLN A 321 -13.82 29.32 -14.39
CA GLN A 321 -12.60 28.50 -14.41
C GLN A 321 -12.70 27.39 -13.33
N PRO A 322 -12.73 26.11 -13.74
CA PRO A 322 -12.86 25.02 -12.79
C PRO A 322 -11.49 24.62 -12.22
N VAL A 323 -11.52 23.88 -11.12
CA VAL A 323 -10.36 23.12 -10.63
C VAL A 323 -10.53 21.66 -11.04
N PRO A 324 -9.64 21.10 -11.89
CA PRO A 324 -9.79 19.73 -12.35
C PRO A 324 -9.32 18.71 -11.30
N SER A 325 -10.18 17.75 -10.98
CA SER A 325 -9.85 16.54 -10.24
C SER A 325 -9.39 15.48 -11.24
N ILE A 326 -8.08 15.26 -11.34
CA ILE A 326 -7.46 14.42 -12.39
C ILE A 326 -7.10 13.04 -11.82
N LEU A 327 -7.29 11.98 -12.60
CA LEU A 327 -6.98 10.59 -12.23
C LEU A 327 -7.79 10.09 -11.02
N ARG A 328 -9.09 10.45 -10.98
CA ARG A 328 -10.03 10.05 -9.91
C ARG A 328 -9.99 8.54 -9.65
N GLY A 329 -10.04 8.18 -8.37
CA GLY A 329 -9.89 6.79 -7.94
C GLY A 329 -8.60 6.11 -8.40
N PHE A 330 -7.55 6.87 -8.76
CA PHE A 330 -6.33 6.38 -9.37
C PHE A 330 -6.61 5.50 -10.60
N SER A 331 -7.33 6.02 -11.58
CA SER A 331 -7.87 5.23 -12.70
C SER A 331 -6.83 4.49 -13.56
N ALA A 332 -5.55 4.87 -13.46
CA ALA A 332 -4.41 4.19 -14.08
C ALA A 332 -3.14 4.32 -13.22
N PRO A 333 -2.22 3.33 -13.24
CA PRO A 333 -1.01 3.33 -12.41
C PRO A 333 0.10 4.20 -13.02
N VAL A 334 -0.11 5.52 -13.00
CA VAL A 334 0.78 6.52 -13.61
C VAL A 334 1.23 7.57 -12.61
N LYS A 335 2.33 8.27 -12.92
CA LYS A 335 2.75 9.49 -12.21
C LYS A 335 2.14 10.69 -12.92
N ILE A 336 1.39 11.51 -12.20
CA ILE A 336 0.81 12.76 -12.72
C ILE A 336 1.72 13.93 -12.35
N LYS A 337 1.95 14.81 -13.33
CA LYS A 337 2.54 16.13 -13.13
C LYS A 337 1.63 17.18 -13.75
N SER A 338 0.94 17.94 -12.93
CA SER A 338 0.03 19.00 -13.37
C SER A 338 0.56 20.40 -13.06
N ASP A 339 0.01 21.40 -13.75
CA ASP A 339 0.19 22.83 -13.49
C ASP A 339 -0.77 23.39 -12.42
N LEU A 340 -1.51 22.53 -11.71
CA LEU A 340 -2.29 22.92 -10.53
C LEU A 340 -1.42 23.73 -9.58
N SER A 341 -1.96 24.79 -9.01
CA SER A 341 -1.30 25.62 -8.01
C SER A 341 -1.35 24.98 -6.61
N HIS A 342 -0.68 25.59 -5.63
CA HIS A 342 -0.82 25.18 -4.22
C HIS A 342 -2.26 25.37 -3.75
N GLU A 343 -2.91 26.47 -4.15
CA GLU A 343 -4.29 26.78 -3.78
C GLU A 343 -5.29 25.83 -4.42
N ASP A 344 -5.08 25.41 -5.67
CA ASP A 344 -5.92 24.40 -6.31
C ASP A 344 -5.89 23.08 -5.54
N ARG A 345 -4.71 22.67 -5.05
CA ARG A 345 -4.59 21.44 -4.25
C ARG A 345 -5.22 21.58 -2.87
N LEU A 346 -5.06 22.72 -2.21
CA LEU A 346 -5.76 23.01 -0.95
C LEU A 346 -7.28 23.01 -1.15
N PHE A 347 -7.75 23.54 -2.28
CA PHE A 347 -9.15 23.52 -2.66
C PHE A 347 -9.65 22.09 -2.87
N LEU A 348 -8.94 21.25 -3.65
CA LEU A 348 -9.29 19.84 -3.83
C LEU A 348 -9.28 19.07 -2.52
N PHE A 349 -8.28 19.29 -1.66
CA PHE A 349 -8.23 18.65 -0.34
C PHE A 349 -9.44 18.99 0.53
N ALA A 350 -9.95 20.22 0.40
CA ALA A 350 -11.11 20.68 1.14
C ALA A 350 -12.46 20.25 0.51
N HIS A 351 -12.55 20.08 -0.81
CA HIS A 351 -13.82 20.06 -1.52
C HIS A 351 -14.04 18.90 -2.51
N ASP A 352 -13.01 18.16 -2.91
CA ASP A 352 -13.18 17.12 -3.93
C ASP A 352 -14.19 16.04 -3.50
N SER A 353 -15.12 15.74 -4.40
CA SER A 353 -16.16 14.74 -4.21
C SER A 353 -15.62 13.32 -4.32
N ASP A 354 -14.52 13.12 -5.05
CA ASP A 354 -13.80 11.84 -5.08
C ASP A 354 -12.90 11.73 -3.85
N TYR A 355 -13.28 10.89 -2.89
CA TYR A 355 -12.52 10.74 -1.63
C TYR A 355 -11.07 10.30 -1.86
N PHE A 356 -10.78 9.51 -2.90
CA PHE A 356 -9.40 9.18 -3.23
C PHE A 356 -8.62 10.44 -3.63
N ASN A 357 -9.11 11.24 -4.57
CA ASN A 357 -8.44 12.47 -4.99
C ASN A 357 -8.43 13.56 -3.91
N ARG A 358 -9.45 13.61 -3.06
CA ARG A 358 -9.46 14.47 -1.87
C ARG A 358 -8.29 14.13 -0.95
N TRP A 359 -8.10 12.84 -0.65
CA TRP A 359 -6.94 12.35 0.11
C TRP A 359 -5.63 12.63 -0.62
N GLU A 360 -5.57 12.36 -1.93
CA GLU A 360 -4.39 12.56 -2.77
C GLU A 360 -3.90 14.01 -2.75
N ALA A 361 -4.81 14.97 -2.92
CA ALA A 361 -4.50 16.39 -2.84
C ALA A 361 -3.90 16.75 -1.47
N GLY A 362 -4.44 16.16 -0.39
CA GLY A 362 -3.87 16.27 0.96
C GLY A 362 -2.45 15.72 1.06
N GLN A 363 -2.16 14.57 0.43
CA GLN A 363 -0.83 13.97 0.41
C GLN A 363 0.17 14.80 -0.40
N GLU A 364 -0.24 15.37 -1.54
CA GLU A 364 0.61 16.26 -2.35
C GLU A 364 0.94 17.55 -1.59
N VAL A 365 -0.06 18.17 -0.94
CA VAL A 365 0.14 19.36 -0.10
C VAL A 365 1.07 19.02 1.07
N ALA A 366 0.79 17.96 1.82
CA ALA A 366 1.63 17.54 2.95
C ALA A 366 3.08 17.27 2.53
N THR A 367 3.27 16.60 1.39
CA THR A 367 4.61 16.35 0.82
C THR A 367 5.34 17.66 0.52
N ARG A 368 4.67 18.62 -0.16
CA ARG A 368 5.27 19.92 -0.48
C ARG A 368 5.65 20.70 0.78
N VAL A 369 4.76 20.73 1.78
CA VAL A 369 4.99 21.42 3.05
C VAL A 369 6.17 20.80 3.80
N ILE A 370 6.21 19.47 3.94
CA ILE A 370 7.30 18.78 4.64
C ILE A 370 8.62 19.00 3.91
N MET A 371 8.64 18.88 2.57
CA MET A 371 9.86 19.08 1.78
C MET A 371 10.37 20.52 1.80
N ALA A 372 9.48 21.53 1.84
CA ALA A 372 9.88 22.91 2.06
C ALA A 372 10.58 23.09 3.41
N ILE A 373 10.06 22.46 4.48
CA ILE A 373 10.70 22.46 5.81
C ILE A 373 12.06 21.76 5.77
N VAL A 374 12.21 20.65 5.01
CA VAL A 374 13.53 20.02 4.79
C VAL A 374 14.52 21.00 4.17
N GLU A 375 14.12 21.72 3.11
CA GLU A 375 14.96 22.70 2.44
C GLU A 375 15.34 23.88 3.34
N ASP A 376 14.40 24.38 4.13
CA ASP A 376 14.63 25.46 5.09
C ASP A 376 15.58 25.02 6.21
N MET A 377 15.36 23.83 6.79
CA MET A 377 16.27 23.25 7.79
C MET A 377 17.69 23.06 7.25
N ALA A 378 17.83 22.54 6.02
CA ALA A 378 19.14 22.31 5.39
C ALA A 378 19.90 23.61 5.10
N ALA A 379 19.16 24.71 4.87
CA ALA A 379 19.72 26.03 4.60
C ALA A 379 19.80 26.95 5.83
N ASP A 380 19.51 26.42 7.03
CA ASP A 380 19.47 27.19 8.29
C ASP A 380 18.53 28.41 8.22
N ARG A 381 17.40 28.26 7.51
CA ARG A 381 16.32 29.25 7.42
C ARG A 381 15.27 28.98 8.48
N GLU A 382 14.51 30.02 8.83
CA GLU A 382 13.32 29.88 9.67
C GLU A 382 12.25 29.08 8.91
N TYR A 383 11.63 28.11 9.58
CA TYR A 383 10.59 27.24 9.03
C TYR A 383 9.37 27.23 9.94
N HIS A 384 8.19 27.11 9.35
CA HIS A 384 6.90 27.05 10.05
C HIS A 384 5.94 26.11 9.32
N LEU A 385 4.88 25.70 10.00
CA LEU A 385 3.80 24.95 9.36
C LEU A 385 3.02 25.87 8.41
N ASP A 386 2.81 25.41 7.17
CA ASP A 386 2.02 26.16 6.18
C ASP A 386 0.60 26.46 6.69
N GLY A 387 0.23 27.73 6.66
CA GLY A 387 -1.05 28.20 7.20
C GLY A 387 -2.26 27.65 6.42
N GLY A 388 -2.12 27.49 5.11
CA GLY A 388 -3.16 26.91 4.25
C GLY A 388 -3.42 25.43 4.59
N PHE A 389 -2.35 24.63 4.66
CA PHE A 389 -2.41 23.23 5.06
C PHE A 389 -2.96 23.06 6.48
N ASN A 390 -2.47 23.85 7.44
CA ASN A 390 -2.99 23.84 8.82
C ASN A 390 -4.49 24.17 8.88
N GLY A 391 -4.93 25.16 8.11
CA GLY A 391 -6.33 25.54 7.98
C GLY A 391 -7.19 24.44 7.36
N ALA A 392 -6.69 23.76 6.32
CA ALA A 392 -7.38 22.64 5.67
C ALA A 392 -7.56 21.45 6.62
N ILE A 393 -6.51 21.05 7.36
CA ILE A 393 -6.62 20.03 8.41
C ILE A 393 -7.63 20.44 9.48
N GLY A 394 -7.62 21.72 9.89
CA GLY A 394 -8.62 22.25 10.79
C GLY A 394 -10.05 22.04 10.27
N ARG A 395 -10.34 22.33 9.00
CA ARG A 395 -11.66 22.11 8.41
C ARG A 395 -12.07 20.63 8.44
N ILE A 396 -11.18 19.72 8.03
CA ILE A 396 -11.43 18.28 8.03
C ILE A 396 -11.76 17.77 9.44
N LEU A 397 -11.01 18.21 10.46
CA LEU A 397 -11.27 17.87 11.86
C LEU A 397 -12.59 18.47 12.39
N GLY A 398 -13.15 19.48 11.72
CA GLY A 398 -14.36 20.19 12.14
C GLY A 398 -15.61 19.85 11.32
N GLU A 399 -15.50 19.03 10.28
CA GLU A 399 -16.59 18.71 9.36
C GLU A 399 -17.49 17.61 9.98
N PRO A 400 -18.76 17.90 10.32
CA PRO A 400 -19.58 16.98 11.13
C PRO A 400 -19.95 15.66 10.43
N ASP A 401 -20.15 15.70 9.12
CA ASP A 401 -20.71 14.59 8.33
C ASP A 401 -19.64 13.84 7.52
N LEU A 402 -18.36 14.18 7.70
CA LEU A 402 -17.28 13.52 6.98
C LEU A 402 -16.98 12.15 7.59
N ASP A 403 -16.83 11.14 6.74
CA ASP A 403 -16.52 9.76 7.16
C ASP A 403 -15.25 9.74 8.04
N ARG A 404 -15.40 9.18 9.25
CA ARG A 404 -14.31 9.06 10.24
C ARG A 404 -13.13 8.25 9.70
N ALA A 405 -13.39 7.24 8.88
CA ALA A 405 -12.34 6.45 8.26
C ALA A 405 -11.52 7.30 7.28
N PHE A 406 -12.20 8.16 6.50
CA PHE A 406 -11.55 9.13 5.63
C PHE A 406 -10.77 10.18 6.42
N ILE A 407 -11.33 10.74 7.50
CA ILE A 407 -10.61 11.69 8.38
C ILE A 407 -9.30 11.07 8.88
N ALA A 408 -9.35 9.82 9.33
CA ALA A 408 -8.15 9.12 9.79
C ALA A 408 -7.09 8.97 8.68
N GLU A 409 -7.50 8.68 7.44
CA GLU A 409 -6.58 8.62 6.30
C GLU A 409 -6.05 10.00 5.87
N ALA A 410 -6.86 11.05 5.94
CA ALA A 410 -6.43 12.42 5.65
C ALA A 410 -5.40 12.94 6.67
N LEU A 411 -5.44 12.44 7.91
CA LEU A 411 -4.49 12.77 8.97
C LEU A 411 -3.18 11.95 8.90
N ASN A 412 -3.12 10.90 8.08
CA ASN A 412 -1.89 10.15 7.84
C ASN A 412 -0.95 10.95 6.92
N LEU A 413 0.11 11.53 7.49
CA LEU A 413 1.15 12.22 6.72
C LEU A 413 1.96 11.22 5.87
N PRO A 414 2.48 11.66 4.70
CA PRO A 414 3.36 10.85 3.86
C PRO A 414 4.48 10.17 4.65
N SER A 415 4.78 8.92 4.30
CA SER A 415 5.87 8.17 4.93
C SER A 415 7.24 8.73 4.51
N GLU A 416 8.27 8.49 5.31
CA GLU A 416 9.64 8.90 4.97
C GLU A 416 10.13 8.28 3.65
N ALA A 417 9.67 7.06 3.35
CA ALA A 417 9.97 6.39 2.08
C ALA A 417 9.37 7.13 0.87
N ILE A 418 8.15 7.69 1.01
CA ILE A 418 7.49 8.51 -0.02
C ILE A 418 8.18 9.87 -0.14
N LEU A 419 8.41 10.56 0.98
CA LEU A 419 9.11 11.86 1.00
C LEU A 419 10.51 11.76 0.35
N GLY A 420 11.23 10.68 0.61
CA GLY A 420 12.53 10.40 -0.02
C GLY A 420 12.47 10.27 -1.54
N GLN A 421 11.32 10.02 -2.15
CA GLN A 421 11.19 10.01 -3.61
C GLN A 421 11.36 11.41 -4.22
N HIS A 422 11.11 12.48 -3.45
CA HIS A 422 11.18 13.88 -3.87
C HIS A 422 12.53 14.55 -3.61
N SER A 423 13.51 13.81 -3.07
CA SER A 423 14.83 14.34 -2.71
C SER A 423 15.94 13.56 -3.42
N ARG A 424 16.89 14.26 -4.05
CA ARG A 424 18.04 13.66 -4.75
C ARG A 424 19.32 14.49 -4.50
N PRO A 425 20.29 13.99 -3.70
CA PRO A 425 20.25 12.74 -2.92
C PRO A 425 19.20 12.80 -1.82
N ILE A 426 18.75 11.63 -1.33
CA ILE A 426 17.77 11.55 -0.23
C ILE A 426 18.37 12.10 1.08
N ASP A 427 17.76 13.16 1.61
CA ASP A 427 18.07 13.70 2.94
C ASP A 427 17.29 12.97 4.05
N VAL A 428 17.83 11.81 4.48
CA VAL A 428 17.21 10.96 5.51
C VAL A 428 16.99 11.73 6.81
N ASP A 429 18.02 12.45 7.27
CA ASP A 429 18.00 13.16 8.56
C ASP A 429 17.01 14.34 8.53
N GLY A 430 17.02 15.13 7.44
CA GLY A 430 16.10 16.24 7.23
C GLY A 430 14.66 15.79 7.14
N ILE A 431 14.36 14.77 6.32
CA ILE A 431 13.01 14.22 6.14
C ILE A 431 12.42 13.74 7.49
N HIS A 432 13.19 12.98 8.26
CA HIS A 432 12.75 12.48 9.57
C HIS A 432 12.38 13.64 10.50
N ARG A 433 13.28 14.62 10.65
CA ARG A 433 13.07 15.79 11.51
C ARG A 433 11.88 16.65 11.08
N SER A 434 11.77 16.95 9.79
CA SER A 434 10.68 17.77 9.25
C SER A 434 9.33 17.08 9.45
N ARG A 435 9.25 15.76 9.25
CA ARG A 435 8.02 15.00 9.48
C ARG A 435 7.60 15.01 10.96
N ILE A 436 8.54 14.83 11.89
CA ILE A 436 8.26 14.94 13.33
C ILE A 436 7.80 16.36 13.71
N PHE A 437 8.48 17.39 13.19
CA PHE A 437 8.07 18.78 13.39
C PHE A 437 6.65 19.04 12.89
N THR A 438 6.31 18.63 11.67
CA THR A 438 4.96 18.81 11.12
C THR A 438 3.90 18.14 11.98
N ARG A 439 4.17 16.93 12.50
CA ARG A 439 3.25 16.26 13.43
C ARG A 439 3.03 17.05 14.71
N HIS A 440 4.12 17.51 15.31
CA HIS A 440 4.07 18.32 16.53
C HIS A 440 3.29 19.63 16.32
N ALA A 441 3.61 20.37 15.26
CA ALA A 441 2.96 21.65 14.96
C ALA A 441 1.45 21.50 14.70
N LEU A 442 1.03 20.42 14.03
CA LEU A 442 -0.40 20.10 13.87
C LEU A 442 -1.06 19.77 15.22
N ALA A 443 -0.39 18.98 16.07
CA ALA A 443 -0.89 18.65 17.39
C ALA A 443 -1.05 19.89 18.27
N GLU A 444 -0.12 20.84 18.22
CA GLU A 444 -0.20 22.11 18.95
C GLU A 444 -1.37 22.97 18.43
N ALA A 445 -1.47 23.12 17.11
CA ALA A 445 -2.50 23.95 16.49
C ALA A 445 -3.93 23.43 16.72
N HIS A 446 -4.11 22.11 16.80
CA HIS A 446 -5.43 21.46 16.91
C HIS A 446 -5.61 20.64 18.19
N ARG A 447 -4.84 20.94 19.25
CA ARG A 447 -4.83 20.21 20.54
C ARG A 447 -6.24 19.85 21.03
N ASP A 448 -7.09 20.85 21.18
CA ASP A 448 -8.45 20.66 21.72
C ASP A 448 -9.35 19.86 20.78
N ARG A 449 -9.16 19.98 19.46
CA ARG A 449 -9.93 19.21 18.47
C ARG A 449 -9.52 17.74 18.48
N PHE A 450 -8.22 17.45 18.46
CA PHE A 450 -7.72 16.08 18.59
C PHE A 450 -8.20 15.44 19.90
N ARG A 451 -8.16 16.17 21.01
CA ARG A 451 -8.68 15.67 22.28
C ARG A 451 -10.18 15.38 22.23
N LYS A 452 -10.98 16.32 21.71
CA LYS A 452 -12.43 16.16 21.58
C LYS A 452 -12.79 14.95 20.70
N ILE A 453 -12.09 14.76 19.58
CA ILE A 453 -12.32 13.62 18.68
C ILE A 453 -11.89 12.31 19.32
N TYR A 454 -10.74 12.28 20.00
CA TYR A 454 -10.31 11.12 20.77
C TYR A 454 -11.40 10.69 21.75
N ASP A 455 -11.92 11.63 22.55
CA ASP A 455 -12.98 11.33 23.53
C ASP A 455 -14.30 10.90 22.86
N ALA A 456 -14.66 11.49 21.70
CA ALA A 456 -15.87 11.14 20.97
C ALA A 456 -15.81 9.75 20.30
N CYS A 457 -14.61 9.26 19.99
CA CYS A 457 -14.38 7.93 19.39
C CYS A 457 -14.09 6.86 20.46
N ARG A 458 -14.10 7.20 21.75
CA ARG A 458 -14.02 6.21 22.83
C ARG A 458 -15.33 5.44 22.92
N THR A 459 -15.22 4.14 23.13
CA THR A 459 -16.37 3.26 23.36
C THR A 459 -16.09 2.35 24.54
N THR A 460 -17.16 1.98 25.26
CA THR A 460 -17.16 0.92 26.27
C THR A 460 -17.91 -0.32 25.78
N ALA A 461 -18.41 -0.30 24.54
CA ALA A 461 -18.99 -1.47 23.91
C ALA A 461 -17.89 -2.52 23.67
N PRO A 462 -18.23 -3.82 23.75
CA PRO A 462 -17.29 -4.88 23.40
C PRO A 462 -16.72 -4.71 22.00
N TYR A 463 -15.46 -5.12 21.81
CA TYR A 463 -14.83 -5.14 20.49
C TYR A 463 -15.72 -5.77 19.41
N ALA A 464 -15.80 -5.09 18.26
CA ALA A 464 -16.40 -5.59 17.04
C ALA A 464 -15.59 -5.15 15.82
N PHE A 465 -15.40 -6.07 14.87
CA PHE A 465 -14.80 -5.80 13.56
C PHE A 465 -15.90 -5.41 12.55
N THR A 466 -16.38 -4.17 12.66
CA THR A 466 -17.36 -3.56 11.76
C THR A 466 -16.78 -2.26 11.20
N PRO A 467 -17.17 -1.80 9.99
CA PRO A 467 -16.62 -0.59 9.38
C PRO A 467 -16.61 0.63 10.32
N ASP A 468 -17.73 0.94 10.97
CA ASP A 468 -17.85 2.09 11.88
C ASP A 468 -16.92 1.98 13.11
N ALA A 469 -16.89 0.80 13.75
CA ALA A 469 -16.04 0.58 14.91
C ALA A 469 -14.53 0.62 14.57
N VAL A 470 -14.15 0.14 13.39
CA VAL A 470 -12.78 0.24 12.87
C VAL A 470 -12.44 1.71 12.57
N ALA A 471 -13.35 2.46 11.97
CA ALA A 471 -13.19 3.88 11.70
C ALA A 471 -12.97 4.68 13.00
N ASP A 472 -13.77 4.42 14.03
CA ASP A 472 -13.66 5.05 15.34
C ASP A 472 -12.32 4.75 16.02
N ARG A 473 -11.91 3.47 16.07
CA ARG A 473 -10.61 3.09 16.63
C ARG A 473 -9.46 3.72 15.85
N ARG A 474 -9.51 3.69 14.52
CA ARG A 474 -8.47 4.29 13.66
C ARG A 474 -8.33 5.79 13.91
N LEU A 475 -9.46 6.52 13.95
CA LEU A 475 -9.48 7.96 14.20
C LEU A 475 -9.04 8.31 15.63
N LYS A 476 -9.50 7.55 16.64
CA LYS A 476 -9.06 7.68 18.03
C LYS A 476 -7.54 7.50 18.15
N ASN A 477 -7.00 6.43 17.57
CA ASN A 477 -5.59 6.06 17.72
C ASN A 477 -4.67 7.03 16.98
N ILE A 478 -5.07 7.55 15.81
CA ILE A 478 -4.28 8.60 15.15
C ILE A 478 -4.31 9.91 15.96
N CYS A 479 -5.45 10.29 16.55
CA CYS A 479 -5.53 11.46 17.44
C CYS A 479 -4.61 11.31 18.65
N LEU A 480 -4.63 10.16 19.33
CA LEU A 480 -3.72 9.86 20.44
C LEU A 480 -2.25 9.97 20.01
N SER A 481 -1.91 9.49 18.81
CA SER A 481 -0.56 9.58 18.28
C SER A 481 -0.06 11.00 18.02
N TYR A 482 -0.97 11.95 17.72
CA TYR A 482 -0.66 13.38 17.60
C TYR A 482 -0.54 14.00 19.00
N LEU A 483 -1.48 13.74 19.90
CA LEU A 483 -1.44 14.27 21.27
C LEU A 483 -0.17 13.85 22.02
N MET A 484 0.29 12.61 21.82
CA MET A 484 1.53 12.10 22.42
C MET A 484 2.79 12.81 21.93
N THR A 485 2.77 13.53 20.81
CA THR A 485 3.93 14.32 20.37
C THR A 485 4.13 15.58 21.19
N LEU A 486 3.10 16.05 21.92
CA LEU A 486 3.18 17.24 22.77
C LEU A 486 4.00 17.01 24.05
N GLU A 487 4.34 15.75 24.37
CA GLU A 487 5.13 15.34 25.54
C GLU A 487 4.57 15.85 26.89
N GLU A 488 3.26 16.05 26.96
CA GLU A 488 2.57 16.45 28.19
C GLU A 488 2.15 15.23 29.02
N ARG A 489 2.22 15.36 30.36
CA ARG A 489 1.84 14.28 31.29
C ARG A 489 0.38 13.84 31.11
N GLU A 490 -0.52 14.79 30.82
CA GLU A 490 -1.95 14.50 30.60
C GLU A 490 -2.16 13.45 29.49
N PHE A 491 -1.46 13.61 28.35
CA PHE A 491 -1.60 12.69 27.22
C PHE A 491 -0.88 11.35 27.44
N LEU A 492 0.23 11.37 28.20
CA LEU A 492 0.84 10.13 28.68
C LEU A 492 -0.15 9.32 29.54
N ASP A 493 -0.83 9.98 30.48
CA ASP A 493 -1.77 9.29 31.36
C ASP A 493 -2.95 8.68 30.57
N LEU A 494 -3.46 9.37 29.54
CA LEU A 494 -4.44 8.79 28.60
C LEU A 494 -3.88 7.57 27.84
N CYS A 495 -2.65 7.66 27.35
CA CYS A 495 -2.01 6.59 26.60
C CYS A 495 -1.80 5.35 27.49
N LEU A 496 -1.37 5.55 28.73
CA LEU A 496 -1.24 4.48 29.73
C LEU A 496 -2.61 3.91 30.13
N GLU A 497 -3.66 4.73 30.25
CA GLU A 497 -5.03 4.26 30.47
C GLU A 497 -5.48 3.35 29.32
N GLN A 498 -5.32 3.78 28.06
CA GLN A 498 -5.68 2.97 26.90
C GLN A 498 -4.87 1.67 26.85
N TYR A 499 -3.55 1.73 27.05
CA TYR A 499 -2.69 0.54 27.06
C TYR A 499 -3.13 -0.50 28.11
N ARG A 500 -3.50 -0.04 29.32
CA ARG A 500 -3.85 -0.92 30.44
C ARG A 500 -5.28 -1.46 30.39
N THR A 501 -6.20 -0.72 29.77
CA THR A 501 -7.65 -1.00 29.84
C THR A 501 -8.26 -1.42 28.52
N ALA A 502 -7.51 -1.36 27.41
CA ALA A 502 -7.97 -1.85 26.12
C ALA A 502 -8.42 -3.31 26.21
N ASP A 503 -9.59 -3.59 25.64
CA ASP A 503 -10.16 -4.93 25.50
C ASP A 503 -9.78 -5.59 24.17
N ASN A 504 -8.92 -4.93 23.38
CA ASN A 504 -8.53 -5.36 22.05
C ASN A 504 -7.08 -4.96 21.71
N MET A 505 -6.44 -5.75 20.84
CA MET A 505 -5.04 -5.55 20.43
C MET A 505 -4.83 -4.27 19.61
N THR A 506 -5.83 -3.79 18.86
CA THR A 506 -5.71 -2.54 18.08
C THR A 506 -5.38 -1.36 18.98
N ASP A 507 -6.12 -1.20 20.07
CA ASP A 507 -5.96 -0.08 20.99
C ASP A 507 -4.75 -0.26 21.91
N GLU A 508 -4.54 -1.49 22.43
CA GLU A 508 -3.38 -1.83 23.25
C GLU A 508 -2.07 -1.58 22.50
N PHE A 509 -1.96 -2.11 21.27
CA PHE A 509 -0.76 -1.98 20.45
C PHE A 509 -0.54 -0.55 19.93
N SER A 510 -1.62 0.19 19.63
CA SER A 510 -1.50 1.61 19.24
C SER A 510 -0.95 2.46 20.39
N ALA A 511 -1.43 2.23 21.61
CA ALA A 511 -0.92 2.91 22.80
C ALA A 511 0.53 2.50 23.11
N LEU A 512 0.85 1.21 23.04
CA LEU A 512 2.22 0.71 23.19
C LEU A 512 3.17 1.34 22.16
N SER A 513 2.72 1.48 20.91
CA SER A 513 3.49 2.11 19.84
C SER A 513 3.78 3.59 20.13
N CYS A 514 2.81 4.32 20.68
CA CYS A 514 3.00 5.70 21.14
C CYS A 514 4.01 5.77 22.30
N LEU A 515 3.88 4.88 23.29
CA LEU A 515 4.80 4.81 24.43
C LEU A 515 6.23 4.52 23.97
N ALA A 516 6.42 3.52 23.10
CA ALA A 516 7.74 3.12 22.60
C ALA A 516 8.47 4.24 21.84
N ASN A 517 7.74 5.08 21.11
CA ASN A 517 8.31 6.24 20.41
C ASN A 517 8.46 7.49 21.30
N SER A 518 7.85 7.51 22.49
CA SER A 518 7.90 8.66 23.39
C SER A 518 9.23 8.79 24.15
N ASN A 519 9.49 9.97 24.71
CA ASN A 519 10.62 10.21 25.60
C ASN A 519 10.37 9.86 27.07
N PHE A 520 9.18 9.34 27.39
CA PHE A 520 8.83 8.97 28.75
C PHE A 520 9.52 7.67 29.21
N PRO A 521 9.99 7.59 30.46
CA PRO A 521 10.64 6.39 30.99
C PRO A 521 9.69 5.18 31.08
N GLU A 522 8.38 5.41 31.21
CA GLU A 522 7.33 4.38 31.26
C GLU A 522 7.35 3.43 30.05
N ARG A 523 7.91 3.87 28.91
CA ARG A 523 8.04 3.03 27.72
C ARG A 523 8.76 1.70 27.98
N LYS A 524 9.78 1.71 28.85
CA LYS A 524 10.58 0.51 29.14
C LYS A 524 9.74 -0.54 29.86
N GLN A 525 8.92 -0.09 30.82
CA GLN A 525 8.02 -0.95 31.56
C GLN A 525 6.91 -1.47 30.64
N ALA A 526 6.30 -0.63 29.81
CA ALA A 526 5.26 -1.07 28.88
C ALA A 526 5.75 -2.11 27.87
N ILE A 527 6.97 -1.96 27.33
CA ILE A 527 7.58 -2.95 26.43
C ILE A 527 7.82 -4.29 27.16
N ALA A 528 8.28 -4.25 28.42
CA ALA A 528 8.50 -5.45 29.22
C ALA A 528 7.17 -6.12 29.61
N ASP A 529 6.19 -5.35 30.09
CA ASP A 529 4.86 -5.83 30.47
C ASP A 529 4.15 -6.52 29.28
N PHE A 530 4.26 -5.93 28.08
CA PHE A 530 3.68 -6.54 26.89
C PHE A 530 4.35 -7.87 26.54
N TYR A 531 5.68 -7.96 26.68
CA TYR A 531 6.39 -9.23 26.48
C TYR A 531 5.97 -10.27 27.53
N ASP A 532 5.96 -9.93 28.81
CA ASP A 532 5.61 -10.87 29.88
C ASP A 532 4.17 -11.39 29.70
N LYS A 533 3.25 -10.53 29.26
CA LYS A 533 1.87 -10.90 28.93
C LYS A 533 1.79 -11.84 27.73
N TRP A 534 2.57 -11.60 26.66
CA TRP A 534 2.36 -12.23 25.35
C TRP A 534 3.48 -13.17 24.87
N CYS A 535 4.50 -13.44 25.68
CA CYS A 535 5.67 -14.24 25.30
C CYS A 535 5.34 -15.69 24.86
N HIS A 536 4.12 -16.16 25.10
CA HIS A 536 3.62 -17.47 24.72
C HIS A 536 2.81 -17.48 23.41
N ASP A 537 2.49 -16.32 22.83
CA ASP A 537 1.80 -16.20 21.54
C ASP A 537 2.78 -15.70 20.47
N ASP A 538 3.11 -16.57 19.52
CA ASP A 538 4.14 -16.28 18.51
C ASP A 538 3.81 -15.08 17.62
N LEU A 539 2.53 -14.89 17.25
CA LEU A 539 2.11 -13.82 16.36
C LEU A 539 2.08 -12.48 17.07
N VAL A 540 1.66 -12.45 18.35
CA VAL A 540 1.72 -11.22 19.16
C VAL A 540 3.17 -10.88 19.48
N LEU A 541 4.02 -11.87 19.73
CA LEU A 541 5.43 -11.67 19.96
C LEU A 541 6.15 -11.12 18.72
N ASP A 542 5.74 -11.51 17.51
CA ASP A 542 6.21 -10.86 16.27
C ASP A 542 5.89 -9.35 16.25
N LYS A 543 4.73 -8.92 16.77
CA LYS A 543 4.40 -7.48 16.89
C LYS A 543 5.34 -6.77 17.85
N TRP A 544 5.70 -7.42 18.97
CA TRP A 544 6.65 -6.89 19.95
C TRP A 544 8.06 -6.73 19.37
N PHE A 545 8.54 -7.70 18.58
CA PHE A 545 9.80 -7.58 17.84
C PHE A 545 9.75 -6.46 16.81
N ALA A 546 8.66 -6.42 16.01
CA ALA A 546 8.48 -5.42 14.96
C ALA A 546 8.42 -3.99 15.49
N LEU A 547 7.72 -3.76 16.60
CA LEU A 547 7.66 -2.45 17.22
C LEU A 547 9.06 -1.95 17.58
N GLN A 548 9.84 -2.77 18.29
CA GLN A 548 11.17 -2.37 18.75
C GLN A 548 12.15 -2.14 17.59
N ALA A 549 12.05 -2.93 16.52
CA ALA A 549 12.87 -2.73 15.32
C ALA A 549 12.48 -1.46 14.53
N ALA A 550 11.21 -1.06 14.58
CA ALA A 550 10.68 0.11 13.86
C ALA A 550 10.92 1.45 14.58
N VAL A 551 11.13 1.44 15.90
CA VAL A 551 11.25 2.65 16.73
C VAL A 551 12.48 3.47 16.34
N ALA A 552 12.28 4.75 16.00
CA ALA A 552 13.34 5.63 15.50
C ALA A 552 14.14 6.27 16.64
N ARG A 553 14.99 5.50 17.33
CA ARG A 553 15.81 5.99 18.44
C ARG A 553 17.31 5.73 18.26
N PRO A 554 18.21 6.57 18.82
CA PRO A 554 19.66 6.37 18.71
C PRO A 554 20.13 4.98 19.15
N GLU A 555 19.55 4.44 20.23
CA GLU A 555 19.88 3.13 20.78
C GLU A 555 19.41 1.94 19.91
N THR A 556 18.53 2.17 18.92
CA THR A 556 17.87 1.08 18.18
C THR A 556 18.84 0.21 17.42
N GLN A 557 19.97 0.76 16.95
CA GLN A 557 20.98 -0.04 16.26
C GLN A 557 21.62 -1.12 17.14
N ASP A 558 21.78 -0.84 18.43
CA ASP A 558 22.29 -1.83 19.38
C ASP A 558 21.16 -2.79 19.74
N HIS A 559 19.96 -2.25 19.97
CA HIS A 559 18.78 -3.03 20.33
C HIS A 559 18.42 -4.10 19.28
N VAL A 560 18.44 -3.79 17.98
CA VAL A 560 18.13 -4.81 16.95
C VAL A 560 19.14 -5.96 16.91
N ARG A 561 20.39 -5.73 17.33
CA ARG A 561 21.39 -6.80 17.49
C ARG A 561 21.13 -7.65 18.72
N GLU A 562 20.58 -7.05 19.78
CA GLU A 562 20.13 -7.80 20.96
C GLU A 562 18.88 -8.62 20.64
N LEU A 563 17.95 -8.08 19.85
CA LEU A 563 16.73 -8.79 19.44
C LEU A 563 17.02 -10.09 18.68
N ILE A 564 18.01 -10.11 17.78
CA ILE A 564 18.38 -11.34 17.05
C ILE A 564 19.13 -12.37 17.92
N LEU A 565 19.48 -12.00 19.15
CA LEU A 565 20.06 -12.89 20.17
C LEU A 565 19.05 -13.25 21.27
N HIS A 566 17.83 -12.69 21.21
CA HIS A 566 16.78 -12.96 22.17
C HIS A 566 16.42 -14.45 22.15
N LYS A 567 16.09 -15.02 23.33
CA LYS A 567 15.80 -16.46 23.46
C LYS A 567 14.64 -16.95 22.58
N ASP A 568 13.71 -16.05 22.26
CA ASP A 568 12.55 -16.36 21.41
C ASP A 568 12.77 -15.94 19.95
N PHE A 569 13.95 -15.42 19.58
CA PHE A 569 14.26 -15.18 18.18
C PHE A 569 14.75 -16.48 17.52
N ASP A 570 14.03 -16.93 16.49
CA ASP A 570 14.42 -18.08 15.69
C ASP A 570 14.65 -17.66 14.23
N LEU A 571 15.84 -17.97 13.71
CA LEU A 571 16.23 -17.71 12.33
C LEU A 571 15.50 -18.64 11.34
N ALA A 572 15.03 -19.81 11.79
CA ALA A 572 14.29 -20.75 10.95
C ALA A 572 12.84 -20.31 10.72
N SER A 573 12.28 -19.44 11.58
CA SER A 573 10.92 -18.90 11.44
C SER A 573 10.90 -17.69 10.52
N PRO A 574 10.26 -17.77 9.32
CA PRO A 574 10.19 -16.63 8.40
C PRO A 574 9.48 -15.41 9.00
N ASN A 575 8.43 -15.64 9.81
CA ASN A 575 7.70 -14.57 10.46
C ASN A 575 8.58 -13.83 11.49
N ARG A 576 9.31 -14.57 12.33
CA ARG A 576 10.21 -13.99 13.33
C ARG A 576 11.35 -13.21 12.69
N VAL A 577 11.99 -13.75 11.64
CA VAL A 577 13.02 -13.03 10.88
C VAL A 577 12.47 -11.72 10.29
N ARG A 578 11.30 -11.77 9.64
CA ARG A 578 10.64 -10.59 9.08
C ARG A 578 10.29 -9.56 10.15
N SER A 579 9.86 -10.01 11.33
CA SER A 579 9.47 -9.12 12.41
C SER A 579 10.63 -8.25 12.91
N VAL A 580 11.88 -8.68 12.80
CA VAL A 580 13.03 -7.86 13.20
C VAL A 580 13.66 -7.15 12.00
N VAL A 581 14.04 -7.90 10.96
CA VAL A 581 14.86 -7.36 9.86
C VAL A 581 14.04 -6.44 8.97
N GLY A 582 12.78 -6.79 8.68
CA GLY A 582 11.91 -6.04 7.78
C GLY A 582 11.66 -4.60 8.26
N PRO A 583 11.05 -4.41 9.46
CA PRO A 583 10.79 -3.10 10.03
C PRO A 583 12.05 -2.25 10.21
N PHE A 584 13.16 -2.83 10.67
CA PHE A 584 14.42 -2.08 10.81
C PHE A 584 14.90 -1.53 9.46
N CYS A 585 14.96 -2.38 8.42
CA CYS A 585 15.54 -1.99 7.13
C CYS A 585 14.59 -1.16 6.24
N SER A 586 13.27 -1.28 6.42
CA SER A 586 12.29 -0.68 5.50
C SER A 586 11.40 0.41 6.12
N LEU A 587 11.23 0.43 7.45
CA LEU A 587 10.40 1.42 8.15
C LEU A 587 11.26 2.40 8.95
N ASN A 588 12.35 1.94 9.57
CA ASN A 588 13.23 2.75 10.40
C ASN A 588 14.40 3.36 9.59
N LEU A 589 14.06 4.20 8.62
CA LEU A 589 15.03 4.69 7.63
C LEU A 589 16.16 5.52 8.29
N ILE A 590 15.85 6.29 9.33
CA ILE A 590 16.85 7.09 10.05
C ILE A 590 17.92 6.23 10.73
N CYS A 591 17.54 5.09 11.31
CA CYS A 591 18.50 4.19 11.96
C CYS A 591 19.19 3.26 10.95
N PHE A 592 18.48 2.75 9.94
CA PHE A 592 19.06 1.88 8.92
C PHE A 592 20.09 2.60 8.06
N HIS A 593 19.78 3.84 7.65
CA HIS A 593 20.68 4.69 6.88
C HIS A 593 21.52 5.61 7.76
N GLU A 594 21.79 5.26 9.01
CA GLU A 594 22.69 6.07 9.84
C GLU A 594 24.11 6.09 9.23
N LYS A 595 24.81 7.22 9.41
CA LYS A 595 26.04 7.58 8.68
C LYS A 595 27.23 6.68 8.98
N SER A 596 27.20 5.84 10.01
CA SER A 596 28.25 4.84 10.26
C SER A 596 28.20 3.65 9.29
N GLY A 597 27.03 3.35 8.70
CA GLY A 597 26.84 2.15 7.87
C GLY A 597 26.51 0.88 8.64
N ARG A 598 26.43 0.93 9.98
CA ARG A 598 26.11 -0.21 10.85
C ARG A 598 24.77 -0.89 10.51
N GLY A 599 23.80 -0.17 9.96
CA GLY A 599 22.55 -0.76 9.48
C GLY A 599 22.75 -1.67 8.26
N TYR A 600 23.64 -1.29 7.35
CA TYR A 600 23.98 -2.07 6.16
C TYR A 600 24.79 -3.31 6.52
N GLU A 601 25.71 -3.18 7.48
CA GLU A 601 26.48 -4.32 8.03
C GLU A 601 25.53 -5.34 8.68
N PHE A 602 24.61 -4.88 9.53
CA PHE A 602 23.60 -5.74 10.15
C PHE A 602 22.81 -6.53 9.11
N LEU A 603 22.32 -5.86 8.06
CA LEU A 603 21.58 -6.54 7.01
C LEU A 603 22.47 -7.54 6.25
N GLY A 604 23.70 -7.17 5.90
CA GLY A 604 24.65 -8.07 5.24
C GLY A 604 24.92 -9.35 6.05
N ASP A 605 25.14 -9.23 7.36
CA ASP A 605 25.36 -10.35 8.26
C ASP A 605 24.11 -11.22 8.43
N MET A 606 22.91 -10.61 8.44
CA MET A 606 21.66 -11.36 8.44
C MET A 606 21.46 -12.14 7.15
N ILE A 607 21.76 -11.56 5.98
CA ILE A 607 21.69 -12.27 4.69
C ILE A 607 22.69 -13.43 4.65
N GLU A 608 23.92 -13.24 5.15
CA GLU A 608 24.92 -14.31 5.23
C GLU A 608 24.43 -15.52 6.04
N ARG A 609 23.72 -15.28 7.15
CA ARG A 609 23.15 -16.35 7.99
C ARG A 609 21.89 -16.97 7.40
N LEU A 610 21.06 -16.16 6.75
CA LEU A 610 19.73 -16.55 6.30
C LEU A 610 19.73 -17.23 4.94
N ASP A 611 20.59 -16.81 4.00
CA ASP A 611 20.59 -17.33 2.63
C ASP A 611 20.75 -18.86 2.55
N PRO A 612 21.64 -19.51 3.33
CA PRO A 612 21.76 -20.97 3.32
C PRO A 612 20.54 -21.70 3.90
N VAL A 613 19.75 -21.03 4.74
CA VAL A 613 18.58 -21.60 5.44
C VAL A 613 17.30 -21.36 4.64
N ASN A 614 17.14 -20.14 4.12
CA ASN A 614 15.94 -19.70 3.43
C ASN A 614 16.26 -18.62 2.37
N PRO A 615 16.75 -19.06 1.18
CA PRO A 615 17.09 -18.19 0.06
C PRO A 615 16.02 -17.18 -0.34
N GLN A 616 14.74 -17.59 -0.29
CA GLN A 616 13.61 -16.78 -0.72
C GLN A 616 13.36 -15.58 0.21
N ILE A 617 13.58 -15.75 1.52
CA ILE A 617 13.46 -14.65 2.47
C ILE A 617 14.69 -13.74 2.37
N ALA A 618 15.88 -14.33 2.21
CA ALA A 618 17.12 -13.57 2.04
C ALA A 618 17.06 -12.64 0.80
N SER A 619 16.60 -13.14 -0.35
CA SER A 619 16.49 -12.35 -1.58
C SER A 619 15.49 -11.19 -1.46
N ARG A 620 14.42 -11.35 -0.67
CA ARG A 620 13.47 -10.26 -0.38
C ARG A 620 14.07 -9.21 0.56
N LEU A 621 14.76 -9.65 1.62
CA LEU A 621 15.30 -8.75 2.63
C LEU A 621 16.52 -7.95 2.17
N VAL A 622 17.24 -8.38 1.12
CA VAL A 622 18.40 -7.63 0.61
C VAL A 622 18.03 -6.38 -0.20
N GLN A 623 16.77 -6.27 -0.65
CA GLN A 623 16.29 -5.19 -1.54
C GLN A 623 16.54 -3.75 -1.05
N PRO A 624 16.48 -3.41 0.26
CA PRO A 624 16.80 -2.07 0.74
C PRO A 624 18.21 -1.58 0.34
N LEU A 625 19.18 -2.50 0.20
CA LEU A 625 20.54 -2.16 -0.27
C LEU A 625 20.59 -1.82 -1.77
N ALA A 626 19.64 -2.31 -2.58
CA ALA A 626 19.58 -2.06 -4.01
C ALA A 626 19.34 -0.59 -4.36
N ARG A 627 18.82 0.20 -3.41
CA ARG A 627 18.47 1.61 -3.59
C ARG A 627 19.64 2.57 -3.42
N TRP A 628 20.87 2.07 -3.35
CA TRP A 628 22.07 2.87 -3.04
C TRP A 628 22.19 4.15 -3.90
N LYS A 629 21.84 4.10 -5.19
CA LYS A 629 21.96 5.22 -6.16
C LYS A 629 21.28 6.51 -5.72
N TYR A 630 20.27 6.44 -4.85
CA TYR A 630 19.48 7.59 -4.44
C TYR A 630 20.05 8.35 -3.23
N TYR A 631 21.01 7.78 -2.51
CA TYR A 631 21.54 8.36 -1.27
C TYR A 631 22.81 9.19 -1.54
N ASP A 632 23.32 9.89 -0.52
CA ASP A 632 24.58 10.62 -0.61
C ASP A 632 25.79 9.70 -0.84
N ARG A 633 26.92 10.28 -1.28
CA ARG A 633 28.12 9.52 -1.66
C ARG A 633 28.64 8.59 -0.56
N LYS A 634 28.53 8.97 0.72
CA LYS A 634 29.04 8.15 1.82
C LYS A 634 28.16 6.90 1.99
N ARG A 635 26.84 7.09 2.02
CA ARG A 635 25.87 5.97 2.07
C ARG A 635 25.97 5.07 0.85
N GLN A 636 26.12 5.64 -0.35
CA GLN A 636 26.35 4.88 -1.59
C GLN A 636 27.53 3.91 -1.48
N GLN A 637 28.67 4.38 -0.99
CA GLN A 637 29.87 3.56 -0.84
C GLN A 637 29.63 2.40 0.13
N LEU A 638 29.03 2.67 1.29
CA LEU A 638 28.79 1.67 2.33
C LEU A 638 27.77 0.61 1.89
N MET A 639 26.66 1.02 1.25
CA MET A 639 25.66 0.08 0.73
C MET A 639 26.24 -0.80 -0.39
N LYS A 640 27.06 -0.23 -1.29
CA LYS A 640 27.77 -1.02 -2.30
C LYS A 640 28.75 -2.00 -1.70
N MET A 641 29.48 -1.61 -0.66
CA MET A 641 30.39 -2.52 0.04
C MET A 641 29.63 -3.70 0.64
N ALA A 642 28.46 -3.47 1.23
CA ALA A 642 27.59 -4.54 1.72
C ALA A 642 27.15 -5.47 0.59
N LEU A 643 26.63 -4.93 -0.53
CA LEU A 643 26.25 -5.74 -1.70
C LEU A 643 27.44 -6.53 -2.27
N GLN A 644 28.62 -5.93 -2.33
CA GLN A 644 29.84 -6.57 -2.84
C GLN A 644 30.34 -7.66 -1.89
N LYS A 645 30.17 -7.51 -0.58
CA LYS A 645 30.42 -8.59 0.40
C LYS A 645 29.43 -9.74 0.16
N THR A 646 28.14 -9.42 0.03
CA THR A 646 27.07 -10.42 -0.19
C THR A 646 27.27 -11.23 -1.47
N ILE A 647 27.56 -10.59 -2.61
CA ILE A 647 27.75 -11.33 -3.88
C ILE A 647 28.96 -12.27 -3.86
N ASN A 648 29.94 -11.99 -3.00
CA ASN A 648 31.15 -12.79 -2.85
C ASN A 648 31.02 -13.88 -1.76
N LEU A 649 29.84 -14.06 -1.16
CA LEU A 649 29.61 -15.13 -0.19
C LEU A 649 29.77 -16.51 -0.85
N PRO A 650 30.56 -17.42 -0.26
CA PRO A 650 30.66 -18.79 -0.76
C PRO A 650 29.31 -19.48 -0.70
N GLY A 651 28.85 -20.02 -1.83
CA GLY A 651 27.59 -20.77 -1.90
C GLY A 651 26.33 -19.91 -1.89
N LEU A 652 26.42 -18.61 -2.22
CA LEU A 652 25.26 -17.73 -2.36
C LEU A 652 24.22 -18.34 -3.30
N SER A 653 22.97 -18.39 -2.84
CA SER A 653 21.85 -18.94 -3.61
C SER A 653 21.59 -18.14 -4.89
N GLU A 654 21.01 -18.80 -5.89
CA GLU A 654 20.58 -18.13 -7.14
C GLU A 654 19.55 -17.03 -6.88
N ASN A 655 18.68 -17.22 -5.89
CA ASN A 655 17.69 -16.24 -5.46
C ASN A 655 18.36 -14.91 -5.08
N THR A 656 19.30 -14.95 -4.14
CA THR A 656 19.97 -13.75 -3.65
C THR A 656 21.00 -13.22 -4.66
N TYR A 657 21.69 -14.11 -5.38
CA TYR A 657 22.63 -13.73 -6.45
C TYR A 657 21.96 -12.88 -7.53
N GLU A 658 20.76 -13.27 -7.99
CA GLU A 658 20.03 -12.52 -9.02
C GLU A 658 19.77 -11.07 -8.55
N ILE A 659 19.23 -10.90 -7.34
CA ILE A 659 18.92 -9.57 -6.80
C ILE A 659 20.19 -8.72 -6.62
N VAL A 660 21.24 -9.28 -6.01
CA VAL A 660 22.47 -8.53 -5.73
C VAL A 660 23.24 -8.19 -7.00
N SER A 661 23.33 -9.12 -7.95
CA SER A 661 24.04 -8.90 -9.23
C SER A 661 23.38 -7.85 -10.10
N LYS A 662 22.04 -7.80 -10.13
CA LYS A 662 21.28 -6.74 -10.81
C LYS A 662 21.44 -5.40 -10.06
N SER A 663 21.45 -5.42 -8.73
CA SER A 663 21.58 -4.21 -7.88
C SER A 663 22.95 -3.52 -7.95
N LEU A 664 24.02 -4.27 -8.27
CA LEU A 664 25.37 -3.72 -8.43
C LEU A 664 25.60 -2.98 -9.76
N LYS A 665 24.73 -3.21 -10.76
CA LYS A 665 24.71 -2.50 -12.03
C LYS A 665 23.98 -1.16 -11.88
#